data_AF-A0AA40CYB1-F1
#
_entry.id   AF-A0AA40CYB1-F1
#
_cell.length_a   1.000
_cell.length_b   1.000
_cell.length_c   1.000
_cell.angle_alpha   90.00
_cell.angle_beta   90.00
_cell.angle_gamma   90.00
#
_symmetry.space_group_name_H-M   'P 1'
#
loop_
_entity.id
_entity.type
_entity.pdbx_description
1 polymer ?
#
loop_
_entity_poly.entity_id
_entity_poly.type
_entity_poly.pdbx_seq_one_letter_code
_entity_poly.pdbx_strand_id
1 'polypeptide(L)'
;MRTSSVRMGRWLLLSDLHFKHQDLDRIRQTGRWIVAEAERNQVGRVVICGDLLTSRTMQPTHVLSACYRFISNLSDVVPHLHIVLGNHDLAYRRDYQTTALDALNIQRLAPYVSVHNTITRQEWDGRRVLLLPFREEQSELMKAVAALCPNEARETVCFAHLAINKAITQRYVVNADEEEPRPTNAITYRGLIGPDRFAALARTFTGHFHSHQTITQAKFCNDKDSLRGSITYLGSPLQLNWADLYDERRGVILFDSETLEHKLLINPHVVGYTTVTLQELLSDEVDEGRVKDKHVMILGKLNPFKYATARDRLLSLGVRGVRNWMPTNFTLRTGDLTSGGLGSSVPASDTEVPSLEQSTQDKTRAVAINDRMPDSTFYTEPDFKTCALDLMAEAREYVKSVDLGESLVLRRDDLVQVGQRMIQTSYDIADQYGEVSLGYEQFLEDSFQATSSKTATDSTRSSTNVFVAEPRSLTITNFLGVKNIININFRQDLTPGLTFLVGDNGSGKSTVMEAIVWCQFGRCIRAGLGVNDVVNDSTGKDCCVRLEFSNGYSITRYRKHKIHGNRVVVSLHGNEQTQLEHAEMRTTQAAINELLGTDYETYVRTVVLSDESAASFLSSTPTQRRNVIETSLGLSILDQCEEVMRQLLRDIGTDIDEVEKGLEGAVRTMEYTKRRLEDLTHTHAHLEAEANKTSLALEAAIQHHAAKKRLYQEHQTHFRYKSPQNVVDSSRQFLGLQEENLALELNMALYVHMSELCGKTEPQK
;
A
#
# COMPACT_ATOMS: atom_id res chain seq x y z
N MET A 1 -11.37 -3.68 -48.78
CA MET A 1 -10.38 -2.80 -49.44
C MET A 1 -9.15 -2.71 -48.54
N ARG A 2 -8.03 -3.38 -48.86
CA ARG A 2 -6.75 -3.20 -48.16
C ARG A 2 -5.70 -2.80 -49.20
N THR A 3 -5.49 -1.50 -49.35
CA THR A 3 -4.46 -0.90 -50.21
C THR A 3 -3.58 0.01 -49.34
N SER A 4 -2.71 -0.60 -48.55
CA SER A 4 -1.48 0.01 -48.07
C SER A 4 -0.38 -1.00 -48.39
N SER A 5 0.65 -0.58 -49.11
CA SER A 5 1.72 -1.49 -49.56
C SER A 5 2.54 -1.95 -48.36
N VAL A 6 2.25 -3.15 -47.85
CA VAL A 6 3.04 -3.81 -46.79
C VAL A 6 4.47 -4.03 -47.29
N ARG A 7 5.47 -3.70 -46.46
CA ARG A 7 6.87 -4.02 -46.76
C ARG A 7 7.20 -5.40 -46.20
N MET A 8 7.20 -6.41 -47.07
CA MET A 8 7.33 -7.82 -46.68
C MET A 8 8.63 -8.14 -45.90
N GLY A 9 9.71 -7.38 -46.10
CA GLY A 9 10.99 -7.59 -45.39
C GLY A 9 11.11 -6.93 -44.00
N ARG A 10 10.08 -6.24 -43.49
CA ARG A 10 10.13 -5.58 -42.16
C ARG A 10 9.35 -6.37 -41.12
N TRP A 11 10.02 -6.74 -40.04
CA TRP A 11 9.46 -7.47 -38.92
C TRP A 11 9.52 -6.68 -37.62
N LEU A 12 8.53 -6.89 -36.74
CA LEU A 12 8.50 -6.30 -35.40
C LEU A 12 8.69 -7.41 -34.37
N LEU A 13 9.69 -7.27 -33.52
CA LEU A 13 10.08 -8.28 -32.54
C LEU A 13 9.81 -7.75 -31.13
N LEU A 14 9.18 -8.57 -30.30
CA LEU A 14 8.86 -8.27 -28.91
C LEU A 14 8.86 -9.53 -28.05
N SER A 15 8.90 -9.38 -26.73
CA SER A 15 8.93 -10.48 -25.77
C SER A 15 8.49 -10.01 -24.38
N ASP A 16 8.24 -10.96 -23.46
CA ASP A 16 8.15 -10.71 -22.02
C ASP A 16 7.13 -9.62 -21.64
N LEU A 17 5.95 -9.60 -22.28
CA LEU A 17 4.89 -8.62 -21.97
C LEU A 17 4.22 -8.88 -20.62
N HIS A 18 4.15 -10.15 -20.21
CA HIS A 18 3.65 -10.57 -18.91
C HIS A 18 2.31 -9.91 -18.53
N PHE A 19 1.26 -10.17 -19.31
CA PHE A 19 -0.11 -9.81 -18.94
C PHE A 19 -0.44 -10.37 -17.55
N LYS A 20 -0.70 -9.46 -16.61
CA LYS A 20 -1.05 -9.72 -15.21
C LYS A 20 -2.11 -8.74 -14.73
N HIS A 21 -2.74 -9.05 -13.60
CA HIS A 21 -3.77 -8.20 -13.02
C HIS A 21 -3.25 -6.84 -12.55
N GLN A 22 -2.07 -6.82 -11.91
CA GLN A 22 -1.43 -5.60 -11.42
C GLN A 22 -0.88 -4.80 -12.59
N ASP A 23 -1.12 -3.49 -12.63
CA ASP A 23 -0.69 -2.60 -13.73
C ASP A 23 -1.19 -3.02 -15.13
N LEU A 24 -2.32 -3.75 -15.21
CA LEU A 24 -2.87 -4.21 -16.49
C LEU A 24 -3.15 -3.06 -17.47
N ASP A 25 -3.50 -1.88 -16.97
CA ASP A 25 -3.70 -0.67 -17.76
C ASP A 25 -2.41 -0.20 -18.45
N ARG A 26 -1.25 -0.24 -17.77
CA ARG A 26 0.07 0.05 -18.38
C ARG A 26 0.41 -0.96 -19.47
N ILE A 27 0.11 -2.23 -19.25
CA ILE A 27 0.31 -3.29 -20.25
C ILE A 27 -0.59 -3.04 -21.46
N ARG A 28 -1.87 -2.68 -21.23
CA ARG A 28 -2.81 -2.32 -22.31
C ARG A 28 -2.37 -1.07 -23.08
N GLN A 29 -1.84 -0.05 -22.41
CA GLN A 29 -1.29 1.14 -23.04
C GLN A 29 -0.08 0.80 -23.93
N THR A 30 0.83 -0.01 -23.40
CA THR A 30 1.99 -0.53 -24.14
C THR A 30 1.53 -1.37 -25.35
N GLY A 31 0.54 -2.24 -25.18
CA GLY A 31 -0.03 -3.03 -26.27
C GLY A 31 -0.64 -2.17 -27.38
N ARG A 32 -1.36 -1.09 -27.05
CA ARG A 32 -1.89 -0.14 -28.05
C ARG A 32 -0.76 0.57 -28.80
N TRP A 33 0.28 0.99 -28.08
CA TRP A 33 1.45 1.61 -28.69
C TRP A 33 2.15 0.65 -29.66
N ILE A 34 2.33 -0.62 -29.29
CA ILE A 34 2.91 -1.66 -30.17
C ILE A 34 2.10 -1.83 -31.46
N VAL A 35 0.76 -1.92 -31.35
CA VAL A 35 -0.13 -2.03 -32.52
C VAL A 35 0.03 -0.81 -33.44
N ALA A 36 0.09 0.40 -32.87
CA ALA A 36 0.29 1.63 -33.63
C ALA A 36 1.68 1.68 -34.31
N GLU A 37 2.74 1.19 -33.67
CA GLU A 37 4.07 1.12 -34.30
C GLU A 37 4.10 0.07 -35.43
N ALA A 38 3.41 -1.06 -35.27
CA ALA A 38 3.29 -2.07 -36.33
C ALA A 38 2.62 -1.50 -37.58
N GLU A 39 1.53 -0.75 -37.40
CA GLU A 39 0.83 -0.07 -38.49
C GLU A 39 1.66 1.05 -39.11
N ARG A 40 2.23 1.94 -38.29
CA ARG A 40 3.06 3.08 -38.74
C ARG A 40 4.26 2.64 -39.57
N ASN A 41 4.90 1.54 -39.19
CA ASN A 41 6.09 1.03 -39.87
C ASN A 41 5.77 0.04 -41.02
N GLN A 42 4.48 -0.22 -41.27
CA GLN A 42 3.97 -1.11 -42.33
C GLN A 42 4.62 -2.50 -42.28
N VAL A 43 4.64 -3.07 -41.07
CA VAL A 43 5.35 -4.31 -40.75
C VAL A 43 4.63 -5.50 -41.40
N GLY A 44 5.38 -6.37 -42.08
CA GLY A 44 4.84 -7.58 -42.71
C GLY A 44 4.65 -8.75 -41.74
N ARG A 45 5.41 -8.79 -40.65
CA ARG A 45 5.41 -9.89 -39.69
C ARG A 45 5.71 -9.43 -38.26
N VAL A 46 5.04 -10.01 -37.28
CA VAL A 46 5.38 -9.84 -35.87
C VAL A 46 5.86 -11.17 -35.30
N VAL A 47 6.92 -11.13 -34.49
CA VAL A 47 7.44 -12.30 -33.76
C VAL A 47 7.51 -12.00 -32.27
N ILE A 48 6.71 -12.72 -31.49
CA ILE A 48 6.68 -12.65 -30.03
C ILE A 48 7.52 -13.80 -29.46
N CYS A 49 8.62 -13.48 -28.78
CA CYS A 49 9.56 -14.45 -28.22
C CYS A 49 9.20 -14.89 -26.80
N GLY A 50 7.92 -15.22 -26.57
CA GLY A 50 7.44 -15.84 -25.33
C GLY A 50 7.04 -14.86 -24.23
N ASP A 51 6.46 -15.44 -23.18
CA ASP A 51 6.03 -14.80 -21.94
C ASP A 51 5.02 -13.67 -22.17
N LEU A 52 3.94 -14.04 -22.87
CA LEU A 52 2.75 -13.20 -22.98
C LEU A 52 2.00 -13.16 -21.66
N LEU A 53 1.96 -14.26 -20.91
CA LEU A 53 1.30 -14.36 -19.61
C LEU A 53 2.33 -14.36 -18.46
N THR A 54 1.91 -13.97 -17.26
CA THR A 54 2.81 -13.95 -16.08
C THR A 54 2.83 -15.25 -15.27
N SER A 55 1.82 -16.11 -15.42
CA SER A 55 1.64 -17.30 -14.58
C SER A 55 1.18 -18.49 -15.41
N ARG A 56 1.71 -19.66 -15.07
CA ARG A 56 1.42 -20.94 -15.71
C ARG A 56 0.04 -21.50 -15.33
N THR A 57 -0.41 -21.23 -14.10
CA THR A 57 -1.50 -22.01 -13.47
C THR A 57 -2.79 -21.24 -13.25
N MET A 58 -2.72 -19.93 -12.93
CA MET A 58 -3.91 -19.14 -12.59
C MET A 58 -3.87 -17.79 -13.28
N GLN A 59 -4.84 -17.56 -14.18
CA GLN A 59 -5.01 -16.32 -14.91
C GLN A 59 -6.42 -15.78 -14.72
N PRO A 60 -6.59 -14.57 -14.16
CA PRO A 60 -7.89 -13.93 -14.10
C PRO A 60 -8.49 -13.71 -15.49
N THR A 61 -9.80 -13.89 -15.64
CA THR A 61 -10.48 -13.83 -16.94
C THR A 61 -10.29 -12.48 -17.66
N HIS A 62 -10.24 -11.36 -16.93
CA HIS A 62 -10.00 -10.04 -17.52
C HIS A 62 -8.59 -9.87 -18.08
N VAL A 63 -7.59 -10.56 -17.51
CA VAL A 63 -6.21 -10.58 -18.01
C VAL A 63 -6.15 -11.38 -19.33
N LEU A 64 -6.78 -12.55 -19.36
CA LEU A 64 -6.92 -13.37 -20.58
C LEU A 64 -7.63 -12.59 -21.69
N SER A 65 -8.73 -11.90 -21.37
CA SER A 65 -9.46 -11.05 -22.32
C SER A 65 -8.59 -9.92 -22.87
N ALA A 66 -7.77 -9.27 -22.03
CA ALA A 66 -6.86 -8.22 -22.47
C ALA A 66 -5.76 -8.75 -23.40
N CYS A 67 -5.18 -9.91 -23.07
CA CYS A 67 -4.19 -10.59 -23.90
C CYS A 67 -4.78 -10.96 -25.27
N TYR A 68 -5.97 -11.58 -25.29
CA TYR A 68 -6.67 -11.92 -26.53
C TYR A 68 -6.95 -10.70 -27.41
N ARG A 69 -7.46 -9.60 -26.82
CA ARG A 69 -7.70 -8.35 -27.57
C ARG A 69 -6.42 -7.77 -28.15
N PHE A 70 -5.31 -7.83 -27.43
CA PHE A 70 -4.03 -7.40 -27.94
C PHE A 70 -3.61 -8.21 -29.17
N ILE A 71 -3.67 -9.54 -29.09
CA ILE A 71 -3.37 -10.45 -30.21
C ILE A 71 -4.31 -10.18 -31.41
N SER A 72 -5.61 -10.06 -31.15
CA SER A 72 -6.63 -9.76 -32.17
C SER A 72 -6.33 -8.45 -32.90
N ASN A 73 -6.15 -7.36 -32.15
CA ASN A 73 -5.87 -6.04 -32.73
C ASN A 73 -4.56 -6.03 -33.52
N LEU A 74 -3.55 -6.78 -33.09
CA LEU A 74 -2.28 -6.89 -33.79
C LEU A 74 -2.42 -7.69 -35.09
N SER A 75 -3.23 -8.77 -35.07
CA SER A 75 -3.56 -9.56 -36.27
C SER A 75 -4.40 -8.79 -37.29
N ASP A 76 -5.13 -7.76 -36.86
CA ASP A 76 -5.89 -6.90 -37.78
C ASP A 76 -4.97 -6.03 -38.64
N VAL A 77 -3.82 -5.59 -38.10
CA VAL A 77 -2.89 -4.68 -38.78
C VAL A 77 -1.68 -5.38 -39.41
N VAL A 78 -1.33 -6.59 -38.95
CA VAL A 78 -0.16 -7.34 -39.44
C VAL A 78 -0.59 -8.65 -40.15
N PRO A 79 -0.05 -8.95 -41.35
CA PRO A 79 -0.39 -10.17 -42.08
C PRO A 79 -0.08 -11.48 -41.35
N HIS A 80 1.06 -11.55 -40.67
CA HIS A 80 1.53 -12.77 -40.00
C HIS A 80 2.03 -12.47 -38.58
N LEU A 81 1.45 -13.14 -37.59
CA LEU A 81 1.84 -13.07 -36.19
C LEU A 81 2.35 -14.43 -35.72
N HIS A 82 3.58 -14.47 -35.22
CA HIS A 82 4.20 -15.68 -34.66
C HIS A 82 4.42 -15.53 -33.16
N ILE A 83 4.05 -16.55 -32.40
CA ILE A 83 4.23 -16.61 -30.96
C ILE A 83 5.10 -17.84 -30.67
N VAL A 84 6.33 -17.62 -30.24
CA VAL A 84 7.22 -18.66 -29.72
C VAL A 84 6.92 -18.81 -28.24
N LEU A 85 6.57 -20.01 -27.76
CA LEU A 85 6.17 -20.17 -26.35
C LEU A 85 7.33 -19.92 -25.38
N GLY A 86 7.06 -19.08 -24.37
CA GLY A 86 7.95 -18.82 -23.24
C GLY A 86 7.69 -19.74 -22.05
N ASN A 87 8.47 -19.58 -20.99
CA ASN A 87 8.34 -20.44 -19.83
C ASN A 87 7.09 -20.15 -19.00
N HIS A 88 6.51 -18.95 -19.04
CA HIS A 88 5.27 -18.62 -18.33
C HIS A 88 4.00 -18.96 -19.13
N ASP A 89 4.12 -19.22 -20.43
CA ASP A 89 2.99 -19.57 -21.29
C ASP A 89 2.62 -21.07 -21.20
N LEU A 90 3.51 -21.91 -20.68
CA LEU A 90 3.31 -23.36 -20.50
C LEU A 90 2.57 -23.67 -19.21
N ALA A 91 1.61 -24.60 -19.25
CA ALA A 91 0.83 -24.96 -18.05
C ALA A 91 1.62 -25.81 -17.05
N TYR A 92 2.46 -26.74 -17.54
CA TYR A 92 3.21 -27.70 -16.72
C TYR A 92 4.70 -27.71 -17.07
N ARG A 93 5.53 -28.19 -16.13
CA ARG A 93 6.97 -28.41 -16.38
C ARG A 93 7.16 -29.64 -17.26
N ARG A 94 8.04 -29.56 -18.25
CA ARG A 94 8.39 -30.66 -19.19
C ARG A 94 7.23 -31.17 -20.04
N ASP A 95 6.07 -30.52 -19.98
CA ASP A 95 5.01 -30.64 -20.98
C ASP A 95 5.02 -29.37 -21.82
N TYR A 96 5.41 -29.53 -23.08
CA TYR A 96 5.53 -28.43 -24.03
C TYR A 96 4.34 -28.31 -24.97
N GLN A 97 3.33 -29.18 -24.82
CA GLN A 97 2.12 -29.16 -25.63
C GLN A 97 1.01 -28.36 -24.96
N THR A 98 0.88 -28.48 -23.64
CA THR A 98 -0.17 -27.78 -22.89
C THR A 98 0.23 -26.33 -22.59
N THR A 99 -0.45 -25.37 -23.23
CA THR A 99 -0.23 -23.94 -23.02
C THR A 99 -1.46 -23.23 -22.46
N ALA A 100 -1.26 -22.24 -21.58
CA ALA A 100 -2.32 -21.36 -21.11
C ALA A 100 -2.95 -20.53 -22.25
N LEU A 101 -2.25 -20.39 -23.38
CA LEU A 101 -2.76 -19.72 -24.57
C LEU A 101 -3.85 -20.54 -25.32
N ASP A 102 -3.96 -21.85 -25.09
CA ASP A 102 -5.02 -22.66 -25.69
C ASP A 102 -6.40 -22.27 -25.17
N ALA A 103 -6.49 -21.74 -23.93
CA ALA A 103 -7.72 -21.19 -23.37
C ALA A 103 -8.27 -20.00 -24.18
N LEU A 104 -7.42 -19.32 -24.95
CA LEU A 104 -7.80 -18.21 -25.82
C LEU A 104 -8.23 -18.67 -27.22
N ASN A 105 -8.17 -19.99 -27.50
CA ASN A 105 -8.55 -20.59 -28.78
C ASN A 105 -7.84 -19.95 -29.98
N ILE A 106 -6.60 -19.50 -29.78
CA ILE A 106 -5.79 -18.75 -30.76
C ILE A 106 -5.55 -19.58 -32.03
N GLN A 107 -5.57 -20.91 -31.93
CA GLN A 107 -5.41 -21.80 -33.08
C GLN A 107 -6.46 -21.55 -34.18
N ARG A 108 -7.65 -21.03 -33.85
CA ARG A 108 -8.67 -20.65 -34.85
C ARG A 108 -8.29 -19.42 -35.69
N LEU A 109 -7.30 -18.65 -35.26
CA LEU A 109 -6.77 -17.49 -35.99
C LEU A 109 -5.70 -17.91 -37.02
N ALA A 110 -5.42 -19.21 -37.18
CA ALA A 110 -4.58 -19.73 -38.25
C ALA A 110 -5.23 -19.46 -39.64
N PRO A 111 -4.44 -19.20 -40.70
CA PRO A 111 -2.97 -19.16 -40.72
C PRO A 111 -2.34 -17.81 -40.31
N TYR A 112 -3.14 -16.81 -39.94
CA TYR A 112 -2.68 -15.44 -39.66
C TYR A 112 -1.92 -15.34 -38.32
N VAL A 113 -2.32 -16.13 -37.32
CA VAL A 113 -1.61 -16.27 -36.04
C VAL A 113 -1.12 -17.70 -35.90
N SER A 114 0.18 -17.87 -35.64
CA SER A 114 0.83 -19.16 -35.44
C SER A 114 1.50 -19.23 -34.07
N VAL A 115 1.14 -20.25 -33.29
CA VAL A 115 1.79 -20.56 -32.01
C VAL A 115 2.78 -21.70 -32.22
N HIS A 116 4.03 -21.49 -31.83
CA HIS A 116 5.12 -22.44 -32.05
C HIS A 116 5.57 -23.04 -30.71
N ASN A 117 5.30 -24.34 -30.53
CA ASN A 117 5.64 -25.11 -29.34
C ASN A 117 6.72 -26.18 -29.59
N THR A 118 7.04 -26.47 -30.85
CA THR A 118 8.09 -27.38 -31.30
C THR A 118 9.26 -26.66 -31.98
N ILE A 119 10.46 -27.24 -31.88
CA ILE A 119 11.64 -26.79 -32.61
C ILE A 119 11.38 -26.97 -34.10
N THR A 120 11.42 -25.88 -34.87
CA THR A 120 11.03 -25.89 -36.28
C THR A 120 11.96 -25.02 -37.12
N ARG A 121 12.25 -25.46 -38.34
CA ARG A 121 12.96 -24.69 -39.37
C ARG A 121 11.93 -24.21 -40.39
N GLN A 122 11.92 -22.92 -40.68
CA GLN A 122 10.97 -22.30 -41.62
C GLN A 122 11.71 -21.34 -42.55
N GLU A 123 11.03 -20.92 -43.62
CA GLU A 123 11.50 -19.87 -44.50
C GLU A 123 10.44 -18.78 -44.58
N TRP A 124 10.81 -17.57 -44.18
CA TRP A 124 9.92 -16.41 -44.12
C TRP A 124 10.52 -15.30 -44.96
N ASP A 125 9.77 -14.81 -45.95
CA ASP A 125 10.17 -13.65 -46.76
C ASP A 125 11.57 -13.82 -47.39
N GLY A 126 11.91 -15.05 -47.81
CA GLY A 126 13.22 -15.43 -48.37
C GLY A 126 14.35 -15.61 -47.33
N ARG A 127 14.03 -15.55 -46.03
CA ARG A 127 14.98 -15.72 -44.93
C ARG A 127 14.77 -17.06 -44.22
N ARG A 128 15.85 -17.80 -44.01
CA ARG A 128 15.84 -19.01 -43.17
C ARG A 128 15.64 -18.63 -41.71
N VAL A 129 14.69 -19.30 -41.05
CA VAL A 129 14.31 -19.03 -39.66
C VAL A 129 14.37 -20.33 -38.85
N LEU A 130 15.00 -20.25 -37.68
CA LEU A 130 14.99 -21.30 -36.67
C LEU A 130 14.16 -20.84 -35.47
N LEU A 131 13.18 -21.65 -35.08
CA LEU A 131 12.32 -21.39 -33.93
C LEU A 131 12.70 -22.33 -32.80
N LEU A 132 13.04 -21.76 -31.65
CA LEU A 132 13.44 -22.48 -30.44
C LEU A 132 12.53 -22.07 -29.26
N PRO A 133 11.31 -22.67 -29.15
CA PRO A 133 10.44 -22.47 -28.00
C PRO A 133 11.13 -22.89 -26.70
N PHE A 134 10.67 -22.34 -25.57
CA PHE A 134 11.26 -22.64 -24.27
C PHE A 134 11.28 -24.15 -24.00
N ARG A 135 12.40 -24.59 -23.44
CA ARG A 135 12.60 -25.93 -22.88
C ARG A 135 13.21 -25.75 -21.50
N GLU A 136 12.76 -26.57 -20.55
CA GLU A 136 13.44 -26.64 -19.25
C GLU A 136 14.88 -27.11 -19.52
N GLU A 137 15.07 -28.24 -20.19
CA GLU A 137 16.40 -28.68 -20.62
C GLU A 137 16.75 -28.13 -22.01
N GLN A 138 17.70 -27.18 -22.08
CA GLN A 138 18.08 -26.53 -23.35
C GLN A 138 19.06 -27.38 -24.21
N SER A 139 19.39 -28.61 -23.79
CA SER A 139 20.29 -29.51 -24.54
C SER A 139 19.76 -29.82 -25.95
N GLU A 140 18.46 -30.02 -26.08
CA GLU A 140 17.77 -30.21 -27.35
C GLU A 140 17.89 -28.98 -28.27
N LEU A 141 17.77 -27.78 -27.71
CA LEU A 141 17.89 -26.52 -28.45
C LEU A 141 19.31 -26.35 -29.02
N MET A 142 20.33 -26.70 -28.24
CA MET A 142 21.72 -26.68 -28.70
C MET A 142 21.97 -27.69 -29.82
N LYS A 143 21.41 -28.90 -29.72
CA LYS A 143 21.50 -29.92 -30.78
C LYS A 143 20.87 -29.42 -32.08
N ALA A 144 19.73 -28.71 -31.99
CA ALA A 144 19.06 -28.16 -33.17
C ALA A 144 19.90 -27.11 -33.91
N VAL A 145 20.61 -26.24 -33.17
CA VAL A 145 21.55 -25.26 -33.74
C VAL A 145 22.78 -25.95 -34.32
N ALA A 146 23.36 -26.91 -33.59
CA ALA A 146 24.54 -27.66 -34.05
C ALA A 146 24.28 -28.54 -35.28
N ALA A 147 23.02 -28.94 -35.51
CA ALA A 147 22.60 -29.72 -36.67
C ALA A 147 22.43 -28.87 -37.95
N LEU A 148 22.70 -27.57 -37.92
CA LEU A 148 22.75 -26.74 -39.13
C LEU A 148 24.15 -26.82 -39.76
N CYS A 149 24.22 -26.97 -41.08
CA CYS A 149 25.52 -26.89 -41.73
C CYS A 149 26.05 -25.44 -41.68
N PRO A 150 27.38 -25.20 -41.74
CA PRO A 150 27.94 -23.87 -41.52
C PRO A 150 27.39 -22.79 -42.46
N ASN A 151 27.11 -23.10 -43.73
CA ASN A 151 26.56 -22.13 -44.67
C ASN A 151 25.11 -21.79 -44.35
N GLU A 152 24.30 -22.80 -44.00
CA GLU A 152 22.90 -22.59 -43.62
C GLU A 152 22.78 -21.79 -42.32
N ALA A 153 23.59 -22.12 -41.32
CA ALA A 153 23.59 -21.40 -40.05
C ALA A 153 23.83 -19.89 -40.27
N ARG A 154 24.78 -19.54 -41.15
CA ARG A 154 25.16 -18.15 -41.43
C ARG A 154 24.05 -17.32 -42.07
N GLU A 155 23.07 -17.96 -42.71
CA GLU A 155 21.91 -17.31 -43.32
C GLU A 155 20.66 -17.37 -42.43
N THR A 156 20.73 -18.10 -41.33
CA THR A 156 19.58 -18.40 -40.46
C THR A 156 19.46 -17.39 -39.32
N VAL A 157 18.26 -16.81 -39.19
CA VAL A 157 17.86 -16.00 -38.03
C VAL A 157 17.13 -16.89 -37.03
N CYS A 158 17.53 -16.84 -35.76
CA CYS A 158 16.93 -17.64 -34.71
C CYS A 158 16.03 -16.78 -33.81
N PHE A 159 14.81 -17.27 -33.54
CA PHE A 159 13.91 -16.72 -32.52
C PHE A 159 13.71 -17.73 -31.41
N ALA A 160 13.94 -17.31 -30.17
CA ALA A 160 14.01 -18.23 -29.06
C ALA A 160 13.51 -17.63 -27.74
N HIS A 161 13.43 -18.46 -26.71
CA HIS A 161 13.23 -18.02 -25.33
C HIS A 161 14.23 -18.75 -24.43
N LEU A 162 15.40 -18.14 -24.21
CA LEU A 162 16.62 -18.78 -23.69
C LEU A 162 17.22 -18.05 -22.49
N ALA A 163 17.88 -18.80 -21.61
CA ALA A 163 18.75 -18.28 -20.57
C ALA A 163 20.23 -18.47 -20.96
N ILE A 164 20.91 -17.41 -21.38
CA ILE A 164 22.30 -17.42 -21.84
C ILE A 164 23.23 -16.85 -20.77
N ASN A 165 24.35 -17.53 -20.53
CA ASN A 165 25.37 -17.11 -19.58
C ASN A 165 25.89 -15.69 -19.89
N LYS A 166 26.09 -14.91 -18.83
CA LYS A 166 26.46 -13.48 -18.84
C LYS A 166 25.39 -12.51 -19.33
N ALA A 167 24.18 -12.98 -19.66
CA ALA A 167 23.08 -12.07 -19.95
C ALA A 167 22.73 -11.25 -18.70
N ILE A 168 22.53 -9.94 -18.87
CA ILE A 168 22.09 -9.01 -17.85
C ILE A 168 20.68 -9.39 -17.40
N THR A 169 20.51 -9.71 -16.12
CA THR A 169 19.19 -9.93 -15.50
C THR A 169 18.62 -8.65 -14.92
N GLN A 170 19.51 -7.77 -14.44
CA GLN A 170 19.19 -6.46 -13.89
C GLN A 170 20.28 -5.48 -14.31
N ARG A 171 19.89 -4.44 -15.07
CA ARG A 171 20.84 -3.47 -15.62
C ARG A 171 21.40 -2.52 -14.57
N TYR A 172 20.56 -2.07 -13.65
CA TYR A 172 20.93 -1.12 -12.62
C TYR A 172 20.70 -1.75 -11.26
N VAL A 173 21.78 -1.95 -10.51
CA VAL A 173 21.72 -2.34 -9.11
C VAL A 173 21.81 -1.09 -8.28
N VAL A 174 21.06 -1.08 -7.19
CA VAL A 174 21.14 -0.04 -6.19
C VAL A 174 21.91 -0.60 -5.00
N ASN A 175 23.08 -0.02 -4.69
CA ASN A 175 23.93 -0.49 -3.60
C ASN A 175 23.30 -0.23 -2.22
N ALA A 176 23.54 -1.16 -1.29
CA ALA A 176 23.02 -1.12 0.08
C ALA A 176 23.72 -0.08 0.98
N ASP A 177 24.95 0.32 0.65
CA ASP A 177 25.82 1.14 1.50
C ASP A 177 25.75 2.66 1.23
N GLU A 178 24.89 3.11 0.30
CA GLU A 178 24.76 4.53 -0.06
C GLU A 178 23.39 5.09 0.38
N GLU A 179 23.37 6.32 0.92
CA GLU A 179 22.15 7.02 1.36
C GLU A 179 21.21 7.38 0.20
N GLU A 180 21.69 7.27 -1.04
CA GLU A 180 20.95 7.47 -2.29
C GLU A 180 21.21 6.33 -3.28
N PRO A 181 20.22 5.95 -4.09
CA PRO A 181 20.33 4.86 -5.01
C PRO A 181 21.16 5.24 -6.23
N ARG A 182 22.45 4.88 -6.26
CA ARG A 182 23.26 5.03 -7.48
C ARG A 182 23.25 3.75 -8.31
N PRO A 183 23.11 3.86 -9.64
CA PRO A 183 23.22 2.72 -10.53
C PRO A 183 24.66 2.16 -10.49
N THR A 184 24.82 0.93 -9.99
CA THR A 184 26.10 0.20 -10.01
C THR A 184 26.12 -0.90 -11.08
N ASN A 185 27.17 -1.73 -11.10
CA ASN A 185 27.38 -2.76 -12.11
C ASN A 185 26.15 -3.67 -12.30
N ALA A 186 25.84 -3.99 -13.55
CA ALA A 186 24.73 -4.87 -13.91
C ALA A 186 24.90 -6.29 -13.33
N ILE A 187 23.81 -6.90 -12.86
CA ILE A 187 23.78 -8.32 -12.47
C ILE A 187 23.65 -9.14 -13.74
N THR A 188 24.50 -10.16 -13.85
CA THR A 188 24.51 -11.08 -14.98
C THR A 188 24.20 -12.49 -14.54
N TYR A 189 23.46 -13.21 -15.39
CA TYR A 189 23.11 -14.61 -15.21
C TYR A 189 24.36 -15.49 -15.32
N ARG A 190 24.54 -16.40 -14.36
CA ARG A 190 25.61 -17.42 -14.38
C ARG A 190 25.01 -18.76 -14.75
N GLY A 191 25.10 -19.12 -16.02
CA GLY A 191 24.55 -20.36 -16.58
C GLY A 191 25.61 -21.20 -17.29
N LEU A 192 25.26 -22.45 -17.58
CA LEU A 192 26.14 -23.39 -18.30
C LEU A 192 26.24 -23.09 -19.79
N ILE A 193 25.25 -22.39 -20.36
CA ILE A 193 25.14 -22.18 -21.81
C ILE A 193 25.81 -20.88 -22.20
N GLY A 194 26.97 -21.00 -22.82
CA GLY A 194 27.70 -19.87 -23.37
C GLY A 194 27.09 -19.35 -24.68
N PRO A 195 27.31 -18.05 -25.00
CA PRO A 195 26.84 -17.46 -26.24
C PRO A 195 27.48 -18.10 -27.49
N ASP A 196 28.68 -18.66 -27.35
CA ASP A 196 29.45 -19.33 -28.41
C ASP A 196 28.69 -20.43 -29.15
N ARG A 197 27.72 -21.07 -28.50
CA ARG A 197 26.85 -22.10 -29.11
C ARG A 197 25.99 -21.55 -30.26
N PHE A 198 25.71 -20.25 -30.27
CA PHE A 198 24.88 -19.57 -31.27
C PHE A 198 25.69 -18.72 -32.26
N ALA A 199 27.03 -18.75 -32.17
CA ALA A 199 27.94 -17.92 -32.96
C ALA A 199 27.81 -18.09 -34.47
N ALA A 200 27.45 -19.31 -34.90
CA ALA A 200 27.37 -19.67 -36.31
C ALA A 200 26.16 -19.06 -37.01
N LEU A 201 25.15 -18.62 -36.25
CA LEU A 201 23.90 -18.08 -36.77
C LEU A 201 24.08 -16.66 -37.32
N ALA A 202 23.16 -16.22 -38.19
CA ALA A 202 23.16 -14.84 -38.68
C ALA A 202 22.91 -13.85 -37.52
N ARG A 203 21.80 -14.09 -36.80
CA ARG A 203 21.33 -13.35 -35.63
C ARG A 203 20.51 -14.29 -34.75
N THR A 204 20.54 -14.07 -33.44
CA THR A 204 19.61 -14.70 -32.50
C THR A 204 18.86 -13.62 -31.74
N PHE A 205 17.53 -13.67 -31.75
CA PHE A 205 16.66 -12.83 -30.95
C PHE A 205 15.95 -13.69 -29.91
N THR A 206 15.95 -13.27 -28.65
CA THR A 206 15.40 -14.08 -27.56
C THR A 206 14.64 -13.27 -26.51
N GLY A 207 13.66 -13.92 -25.88
CA GLY A 207 13.03 -13.50 -24.62
C GLY A 207 13.76 -14.04 -23.39
N HIS A 208 13.08 -14.00 -22.23
CA HIS A 208 13.41 -14.55 -20.91
C HIS A 208 13.99 -13.54 -19.90
N PHE A 209 14.91 -12.68 -20.33
CA PHE A 209 15.43 -11.60 -19.48
C PHE A 209 14.89 -10.25 -19.94
N HIS A 210 14.44 -9.45 -18.97
CA HIS A 210 13.62 -8.27 -19.26
C HIS A 210 14.42 -7.06 -19.76
N SER A 211 15.72 -6.96 -19.50
CA SER A 211 16.54 -5.86 -20.00
C SER A 211 16.97 -6.10 -21.45
N HIS A 212 16.64 -5.16 -22.34
CA HIS A 212 17.07 -5.20 -23.74
C HIS A 212 18.60 -5.14 -23.83
N GLN A 213 19.26 -6.12 -24.43
CA GLN A 213 20.73 -6.20 -24.50
C GLN A 213 21.19 -6.99 -25.72
N THR A 214 22.41 -6.75 -26.18
CA THR A 214 23.04 -7.54 -27.25
C THR A 214 24.38 -8.08 -26.79
N ILE A 215 24.52 -9.41 -26.83
CA ILE A 215 25.76 -10.13 -26.54
C ILE A 215 26.47 -10.39 -27.88
N THR A 216 27.61 -9.76 -28.09
CA THR A 216 28.47 -9.96 -29.27
C THR A 216 29.61 -10.91 -28.95
N GLN A 217 30.17 -11.57 -29.98
CA GLN A 217 31.19 -12.60 -29.81
C GLN A 217 32.51 -12.17 -30.46
N ALA A 218 33.50 -11.84 -29.64
CA ALA A 218 34.80 -11.38 -30.11
C ALA A 218 35.62 -12.43 -30.90
N LYS A 219 35.28 -13.72 -30.81
CA LYS A 219 36.08 -14.82 -31.40
C LYS A 219 35.91 -15.01 -32.92
N PHE A 220 34.90 -14.42 -33.56
CA PHE A 220 34.58 -14.68 -34.97
C PHE A 220 34.57 -13.45 -35.88
N CYS A 221 34.74 -12.24 -35.33
CA CYS A 221 34.73 -11.00 -36.09
C CYS A 221 35.94 -10.15 -35.71
N ASN A 222 36.85 -9.92 -36.66
CA ASN A 222 37.92 -8.91 -36.55
C ASN A 222 37.36 -7.47 -36.61
N ASP A 223 36.06 -7.35 -36.87
CA ASP A 223 35.32 -6.11 -36.96
C ASP A 223 34.43 -5.94 -35.72
N LYS A 224 34.74 -4.93 -34.89
CA LYS A 224 34.06 -4.71 -33.60
C LYS A 224 32.58 -4.35 -33.76
N ASP A 225 32.16 -3.92 -34.94
CA ASP A 225 30.80 -3.46 -35.23
C ASP A 225 29.92 -4.54 -35.89
N SER A 226 30.48 -5.73 -36.17
CA SER A 226 29.71 -6.82 -36.75
C SER A 226 28.83 -7.49 -35.70
N LEU A 227 27.51 -7.33 -35.84
CA LEU A 227 26.51 -8.00 -35.01
C LEU A 227 26.35 -9.51 -35.37
N ARG A 228 27.17 -10.07 -36.26
CA ARG A 228 26.98 -11.44 -36.76
C ARG A 228 27.14 -12.44 -35.62
N GLY A 229 26.23 -13.42 -35.52
CA GLY A 229 26.23 -14.38 -34.41
C GLY A 229 25.90 -13.74 -33.06
N SER A 230 25.40 -12.50 -33.05
CA SER A 230 24.96 -11.84 -31.82
C SER A 230 23.69 -12.49 -31.28
N ILE A 231 23.56 -12.42 -29.96
CA ILE A 231 22.33 -12.77 -29.25
C ILE A 231 21.75 -11.49 -28.68
N THR A 232 20.58 -11.10 -29.17
CA THR A 232 19.86 -9.91 -28.73
C THR A 232 18.67 -10.33 -27.90
N TYR A 233 18.69 -10.02 -26.61
CA TYR A 233 17.50 -10.08 -25.78
C TYR A 233 16.59 -8.93 -26.14
N LEU A 234 15.36 -9.24 -26.54
CA LEU A 234 14.36 -8.25 -26.88
C LEU A 234 14.02 -7.41 -25.64
N GLY A 235 13.88 -8.08 -24.50
CA GLY A 235 13.48 -7.48 -23.24
C GLY A 235 11.98 -7.17 -23.19
N SER A 236 11.50 -6.87 -22.00
CA SER A 236 10.11 -6.41 -21.82
C SER A 236 9.97 -4.98 -22.36
N PRO A 237 8.91 -4.67 -23.15
CA PRO A 237 8.63 -3.33 -23.65
C PRO A 237 8.31 -2.27 -22.58
N LEU A 238 8.15 -2.68 -21.32
CA LEU A 238 7.85 -1.82 -20.18
C LEU A 238 8.61 -2.29 -18.92
N GLN A 239 8.73 -1.42 -17.91
CA GLN A 239 9.20 -1.84 -16.60
C GLN A 239 8.10 -2.66 -15.90
N LEU A 240 8.45 -3.87 -15.44
CA LEU A 240 7.52 -4.84 -14.85
C LEU A 240 7.64 -4.95 -13.34
N ASN A 241 8.83 -4.67 -12.81
CA ASN A 241 9.12 -4.73 -11.40
C ASN A 241 10.20 -3.71 -11.02
N TRP A 242 10.50 -3.67 -9.72
CA TRP A 242 11.46 -2.77 -9.13
C TRP A 242 12.94 -3.00 -9.51
N ALA A 243 13.30 -4.18 -10.03
CA ALA A 243 14.63 -4.42 -10.57
C ALA A 243 14.85 -3.68 -11.91
N ASP A 244 13.76 -3.26 -12.56
CA ASP A 244 13.80 -2.48 -13.80
C ASP A 244 13.96 -0.97 -13.55
N LEU A 245 14.10 -0.53 -12.29
CA LEU A 245 14.30 0.88 -11.93
C LEU A 245 15.50 1.47 -12.71
N TYR A 246 15.33 2.67 -13.28
CA TYR A 246 16.25 3.34 -14.19
C TYR A 246 16.49 2.68 -15.56
N ASP A 247 15.94 1.49 -15.84
CA ASP A 247 16.02 0.87 -17.17
C ASP A 247 14.91 1.40 -18.09
N GLU A 248 15.16 2.58 -18.65
CA GLU A 248 14.23 3.31 -19.52
C GLU A 248 14.37 2.92 -21.00
N ARG A 249 15.42 2.20 -21.37
CA ARG A 249 15.64 1.73 -22.76
C ARG A 249 14.87 0.43 -23.04
N ARG A 250 13.55 0.51 -22.98
CA ARG A 250 12.64 -0.62 -23.22
C ARG A 250 11.67 -0.33 -24.35
N GLY A 251 11.31 -1.37 -25.09
CA GLY A 251 10.36 -1.25 -26.19
C GLY A 251 10.37 -2.47 -27.09
N VAL A 252 10.24 -2.25 -28.39
CA VAL A 252 10.18 -3.32 -29.41
C VAL A 252 11.21 -3.10 -30.49
N ILE A 253 11.63 -4.16 -31.17
CA ILE A 253 12.66 -4.08 -32.21
C ILE A 253 12.02 -4.07 -33.58
N LEU A 254 12.34 -3.06 -34.38
CA LEU A 254 12.11 -3.09 -35.82
C LEU A 254 13.30 -3.75 -36.50
N PHE A 255 13.06 -4.88 -37.16
CA PHE A 255 14.07 -5.72 -37.81
C PHE A 255 13.84 -5.77 -39.31
N ASP A 256 14.92 -5.60 -40.08
CA ASP A 256 14.91 -5.78 -41.53
C ASP A 256 15.49 -7.16 -41.87
N SER A 257 14.65 -8.04 -42.42
CA SER A 257 15.02 -9.43 -42.72
C SER A 257 15.99 -9.55 -43.88
N GLU A 258 16.13 -8.53 -44.74
CA GLU A 258 17.06 -8.55 -45.87
C GLU A 258 18.45 -8.08 -45.42
N THR A 259 18.53 -6.95 -44.71
CA THR A 259 19.81 -6.34 -44.29
C THR A 259 20.34 -6.88 -42.95
N LEU A 260 19.49 -7.52 -42.15
CA LEU A 260 19.76 -7.95 -40.76
C LEU A 260 20.03 -6.79 -39.78
N GLU A 261 19.72 -5.56 -40.19
CA GLU A 261 19.75 -4.38 -39.32
C GLU A 261 18.52 -4.38 -38.41
N HIS A 262 18.71 -3.87 -37.19
CA HIS A 262 17.62 -3.74 -36.25
C HIS A 262 17.72 -2.45 -35.43
N LYS A 263 16.57 -1.90 -35.07
CA LYS A 263 16.46 -0.68 -34.27
C LYS A 263 15.48 -0.89 -33.12
N LEU A 264 15.89 -0.54 -31.91
CA LEU A 264 14.99 -0.46 -30.77
C LEU A 264 14.10 0.78 -30.90
N LEU A 265 12.79 0.56 -30.95
CA LEU A 265 11.76 1.59 -30.79
C LEU A 265 11.43 1.66 -29.30
N ILE A 266 11.75 2.79 -28.66
CA ILE A 266 11.55 2.95 -27.21
C ILE A 266 10.08 3.27 -26.94
N ASN A 267 9.50 2.60 -25.94
CA ASN A 267 8.15 2.85 -25.47
C ASN A 267 8.09 4.22 -24.76
N PRO A 268 7.29 5.19 -25.23
CA PRO A 268 7.17 6.50 -24.57
C PRO A 268 6.56 6.41 -23.16
N HIS A 269 5.91 5.29 -22.83
CA HIS A 269 5.28 5.02 -21.53
C HIS A 269 6.08 4.02 -20.68
N VAL A 270 7.39 3.88 -20.94
CA VAL A 270 8.26 2.91 -20.27
C VAL A 270 8.33 3.10 -18.75
N VAL A 271 8.46 4.34 -18.29
CA VAL A 271 8.75 4.68 -16.90
C VAL A 271 7.52 4.43 -16.03
N GLY A 272 7.56 3.35 -15.27
CA GLY A 272 6.55 3.00 -14.27
C GLY A 272 7.09 3.01 -12.84
N TYR A 273 8.41 3.08 -12.65
CA TYR A 273 9.06 3.08 -11.34
C TYR A 273 10.00 4.27 -11.24
N THR A 274 9.92 4.99 -10.12
CA THR A 274 10.74 6.17 -9.84
C THR A 274 11.10 6.24 -8.36
N THR A 275 12.00 7.16 -8.01
CA THR A 275 12.45 7.42 -6.64
C THR A 275 12.15 8.87 -6.25
N VAL A 276 11.88 9.12 -4.98
CA VAL A 276 11.69 10.47 -4.42
C VAL A 276 12.44 10.54 -3.09
N THR A 277 13.18 11.61 -2.84
CA THR A 277 13.86 11.79 -1.56
C THR A 277 12.89 12.25 -0.48
N LEU A 278 13.13 11.87 0.78
CA LEU A 278 12.34 12.36 1.90
C LEU A 278 12.39 13.90 2.00
N GLN A 279 13.52 14.52 1.64
CA GLN A 279 13.67 15.96 1.68
C GLN A 279 12.73 16.65 0.68
N GLU A 280 12.68 16.20 -0.58
CA GLU A 280 11.72 16.68 -1.59
C GLU A 280 10.27 16.54 -1.12
N LEU A 281 9.96 15.44 -0.42
CA LEU A 281 8.64 15.19 0.13
C LEU A 281 8.28 16.08 1.31
N LEU A 282 9.25 16.59 2.06
CA LEU A 282 9.01 17.50 3.17
C LEU A 282 8.97 18.96 2.70
N SER A 283 9.70 19.32 1.64
CA SER A 283 9.74 20.67 1.06
C SER A 283 8.59 21.01 0.10
N ASP A 284 7.71 20.04 -0.22
CA ASP A 284 6.65 20.17 -1.23
C ASP A 284 7.16 20.44 -2.66
N GLU A 285 8.38 19.98 -2.96
CA GLU A 285 9.03 20.19 -4.27
C GLU A 285 8.83 19.00 -5.22
N VAL A 286 7.92 18.08 -4.89
CA VAL A 286 7.66 16.89 -5.71
C VAL A 286 6.86 17.26 -6.94
N ASP A 287 7.50 17.20 -8.11
CA ASP A 287 6.81 17.30 -9.40
C ASP A 287 5.75 16.20 -9.57
N GLU A 288 4.47 16.59 -9.62
CA GLU A 288 3.33 15.69 -9.83
C GLU A 288 3.50 14.86 -11.11
N GLY A 289 3.99 15.46 -12.21
CA GLY A 289 4.19 14.76 -13.49
C GLY A 289 5.24 13.65 -13.41
N ARG A 290 6.17 13.77 -12.46
CA ARG A 290 7.21 12.77 -12.22
C ARG A 290 6.69 11.56 -11.48
N VAL A 291 5.71 11.70 -10.59
CA VAL A 291 5.26 10.64 -9.67
C VAL A 291 3.88 10.05 -9.98
N LYS A 292 2.99 10.85 -10.59
CA LYS A 292 1.64 10.43 -10.95
C LYS A 292 1.64 9.19 -11.84
N ASP A 293 0.74 8.25 -11.56
CA ASP A 293 0.60 6.99 -12.28
C ASP A 293 1.85 6.08 -12.25
N LYS A 294 2.80 6.30 -11.33
CA LYS A 294 4.00 5.48 -11.19
C LYS A 294 4.08 4.85 -9.80
N HIS A 295 4.95 3.85 -9.65
CA HIS A 295 5.37 3.31 -8.36
C HIS A 295 6.57 4.11 -7.86
N VAL A 296 6.48 4.62 -6.64
CA VAL A 296 7.50 5.50 -6.04
C VAL A 296 8.21 4.81 -4.88
N MET A 297 9.53 4.85 -4.90
CA MET A 297 10.35 4.47 -3.76
C MET A 297 10.80 5.73 -3.03
N ILE A 298 10.59 5.77 -1.72
CA ILE A 298 11.06 6.87 -0.87
C ILE A 298 12.49 6.58 -0.43
N LEU A 299 13.38 7.56 -0.60
CA LEU A 299 14.79 7.51 -0.23
C LEU A 299 15.05 8.31 1.05
N GLY A 300 16.01 7.85 1.86
CA GLY A 300 16.44 8.50 3.09
C GLY A 300 16.08 7.72 4.37
N LYS A 301 16.53 8.24 5.53
CA LYS A 301 16.27 7.63 6.84
C LYS A 301 14.81 7.83 7.24
N LEU A 302 14.02 6.78 7.03
CA LEU A 302 12.61 6.74 7.34
C LEU A 302 12.39 6.03 8.68
N ASN A 303 11.79 6.73 9.63
CA ASN A 303 11.09 6.08 10.74
C ASN A 303 9.65 5.74 10.30
N PRO A 304 8.94 4.83 10.99
CA PRO A 304 7.59 4.42 10.61
C PRO A 304 6.63 5.60 10.41
N PHE A 305 6.76 6.65 11.23
CA PHE A 305 5.93 7.86 11.17
C PHE A 305 6.17 8.68 9.89
N LYS A 306 7.43 9.01 9.58
CA LYS A 306 7.80 9.75 8.37
C LYS A 306 7.41 8.99 7.11
N TYR A 307 7.47 7.66 7.14
CA TYR A 307 7.00 6.82 6.04
C TYR A 307 5.50 6.92 5.83
N ALA A 308 4.68 6.87 6.89
CA ALA A 308 3.24 6.99 6.78
C ALA A 308 2.82 8.34 6.18
N THR A 309 3.37 9.45 6.69
CA THR A 309 3.09 10.80 6.16
C THR A 309 3.53 10.94 4.71
N ALA A 310 4.74 10.50 4.38
CA ALA A 310 5.28 10.57 3.02
C ALA A 310 4.47 9.69 2.05
N ARG A 311 4.02 8.51 2.49
CA ARG A 311 3.17 7.61 1.72
C ARG A 311 1.83 8.27 1.42
N ASP A 312 1.15 8.79 2.43
CA ASP A 312 -0.19 9.35 2.27
C ASP A 312 -0.16 10.59 1.36
N ARG A 313 0.91 11.41 1.44
CA ARG A 313 1.18 12.51 0.51
C ARG A 313 1.41 12.03 -0.92
N LEU A 314 2.21 10.98 -1.13
CA LEU A 314 2.42 10.44 -2.48
C LEU A 314 1.12 9.85 -3.05
N LEU A 315 0.31 9.19 -2.22
CA LEU A 315 -0.98 8.65 -2.63
C LEU A 315 -1.95 9.78 -3.04
N SER A 316 -1.94 10.94 -2.35
CA SER A 316 -2.77 12.08 -2.75
C SER A 316 -2.35 12.69 -4.10
N LEU A 317 -1.09 12.54 -4.51
CA LEU A 317 -0.57 12.92 -5.83
C LEU A 317 -0.88 11.89 -6.95
N GLY A 318 -1.64 10.83 -6.67
CA GLY A 318 -2.03 9.83 -7.67
C GLY A 318 -0.93 8.79 -7.97
N VAL A 319 -0.03 8.54 -7.02
CA VAL A 319 0.97 7.47 -7.09
C VAL A 319 0.30 6.09 -6.97
N ARG A 320 0.74 5.11 -7.75
CA ARG A 320 0.15 3.75 -7.78
C ARG A 320 0.54 2.89 -6.59
N GLY A 321 1.77 3.04 -6.15
CA GLY A 321 2.33 2.24 -5.08
C GLY A 321 3.54 2.94 -4.50
N VAL A 322 3.66 2.89 -3.18
CA VAL A 322 4.75 3.52 -2.45
C VAL A 322 5.50 2.44 -1.70
N ARG A 323 6.83 2.44 -1.76
CA ARG A 323 7.67 1.58 -0.93
C ARG A 323 8.77 2.36 -0.24
N ASN A 324 9.17 1.88 0.93
CA ASN A 324 10.39 2.34 1.59
C ASN A 324 11.61 1.74 0.88
N TRP A 325 12.69 2.51 0.75
CA TRP A 325 14.01 1.95 0.51
C TRP A 325 14.46 1.15 1.74
N MET A 326 14.43 -0.17 1.61
CA MET A 326 15.14 -1.06 2.52
C MET A 326 16.33 -1.63 1.75
N PRO A 327 17.58 -1.37 2.18
CA PRO A 327 18.73 -2.00 1.56
C PRO A 327 18.56 -3.51 1.67
N THR A 328 18.53 -4.19 0.52
CA THR A 328 18.64 -5.64 0.50
C THR A 328 20.08 -5.97 0.89
N ASN A 329 20.31 -6.28 2.17
CA ASN A 329 21.60 -6.73 2.67
C ASN A 329 21.95 -8.10 2.05
N PHE A 330 22.49 -8.11 0.83
CA PHE A 330 23.16 -9.27 0.28
C PHE A 330 24.64 -9.18 0.63
N THR A 331 25.03 -9.87 1.71
CA THR A 331 26.44 -10.15 1.98
C THR A 331 26.92 -11.17 0.96
N LEU A 332 27.71 -10.72 -0.02
CA LEU A 332 28.46 -11.58 -0.92
C LEU A 332 29.54 -12.32 -0.11
N ARG A 333 29.23 -13.52 0.38
CA ARG A 333 30.26 -14.41 0.91
C ARG A 333 31.02 -15.03 -0.26
N THR A 334 32.20 -14.48 -0.55
CA THR A 334 33.22 -15.16 -1.37
C THR A 334 33.87 -16.25 -0.53
N GLY A 335 33.39 -17.49 -0.68
CA GLY A 335 33.94 -18.68 -0.04
C GLY A 335 33.05 -19.88 -0.31
N ASP A 336 33.65 -20.94 -0.83
CA ASP A 336 33.04 -22.18 -1.34
C ASP A 336 31.72 -22.61 -0.67
N LEU A 337 30.65 -22.64 -1.46
CA LEU A 337 29.42 -23.37 -1.17
C LEU A 337 28.97 -24.08 -2.45
N THR A 338 29.25 -25.38 -2.50
CA THR A 338 28.52 -26.35 -3.33
C THR A 338 27.22 -26.73 -2.59
N SER A 339 26.11 -26.79 -3.33
CA SER A 339 24.73 -27.13 -2.90
C SER A 339 24.09 -26.18 -1.86
N GLY A 340 22.92 -25.57 -2.07
CA GLY A 340 21.91 -25.65 -3.11
C GLY A 340 20.58 -25.13 -2.52
N GLY A 341 19.88 -24.26 -3.25
CA GLY A 341 18.49 -23.88 -2.95
C GLY A 341 18.18 -22.39 -3.06
N LEU A 342 17.88 -21.91 -4.27
CA LEU A 342 16.94 -20.80 -4.52
C LEU A 342 16.69 -20.65 -6.03
N GLY A 343 15.40 -20.57 -6.40
CA GLY A 343 14.97 -20.01 -7.67
C GLY A 343 14.72 -21.01 -8.79
N SER A 344 13.45 -21.35 -8.99
CA SER A 344 12.94 -21.90 -10.23
C SER A 344 13.15 -20.93 -11.40
N SER A 345 14.27 -21.06 -12.09
CA SER A 345 14.41 -20.79 -13.52
C SER A 345 15.30 -21.89 -14.10
N VAL A 346 14.66 -23.07 -14.24
CA VAL A 346 15.13 -24.42 -14.62
C VAL A 346 15.99 -25.17 -13.58
N PRO A 347 15.46 -26.25 -12.95
CA PRO A 347 16.27 -27.30 -12.34
C PRO A 347 16.46 -28.45 -13.32
N ALA A 348 17.72 -28.75 -13.64
CA ALA A 348 18.12 -30.13 -13.83
C ALA A 348 19.58 -30.20 -13.42
N SER A 349 19.86 -30.93 -12.34
CA SER A 349 20.96 -31.89 -12.46
C SER A 349 20.67 -32.64 -13.75
N ASP A 350 21.48 -32.33 -14.75
CA ASP A 350 21.76 -33.11 -15.94
C ASP A 350 21.19 -34.52 -15.85
N THR A 351 20.27 -34.76 -16.77
CA THR A 351 19.84 -36.06 -17.27
C THR A 351 20.98 -37.06 -17.32
N GLU A 352 20.92 -38.11 -16.48
CA GLU A 352 21.31 -39.47 -16.85
C GLU A 352 20.78 -40.48 -15.81
N VAL A 353 19.94 -41.40 -16.27
CA VAL A 353 19.63 -42.68 -15.61
C VAL A 353 20.52 -43.72 -16.31
N PRO A 354 21.19 -44.60 -15.54
CA PRO A 354 20.95 -46.02 -15.76
C PRO A 354 20.65 -46.79 -14.47
N SER A 355 19.56 -47.56 -14.56
CA SER A 355 19.29 -48.91 -14.02
C SER A 355 20.24 -49.56 -12.99
N LEU A 356 19.60 -50.02 -11.90
CA LEU A 356 19.73 -51.29 -11.15
C LEU A 356 21.02 -52.15 -11.22
N GLU A 357 21.37 -52.63 -10.01
CA GLU A 357 22.05 -53.88 -9.61
C GLU A 357 23.55 -53.90 -9.21
N GLN A 358 23.74 -54.53 -8.04
CA GLN A 358 24.91 -55.29 -7.54
C GLN A 358 26.10 -54.57 -6.85
N SER A 359 26.10 -54.71 -5.51
CA SER A 359 27.14 -55.25 -4.62
C SER A 359 28.64 -54.91 -4.78
N THR A 360 29.28 -54.86 -3.60
CA THR A 360 30.68 -55.19 -3.23
C THR A 360 31.68 -54.06 -2.93
N GLN A 361 32.08 -54.05 -1.65
CA GLN A 361 33.44 -54.02 -1.09
C GLN A 361 34.39 -52.84 -1.38
N ASP A 362 34.64 -52.08 -0.31
CA ASP A 362 35.93 -52.03 0.42
C ASP A 362 37.20 -51.56 -0.33
N LYS A 363 37.75 -50.39 0.08
CA LYS A 363 39.11 -50.24 0.64
C LYS A 363 39.57 -48.77 0.80
N THR A 364 39.69 -48.37 2.06
CA THR A 364 40.85 -47.71 2.69
C THR A 364 41.72 -46.73 1.87
N ARG A 365 41.80 -45.48 2.38
CA ARG A 365 43.09 -44.94 2.86
C ARG A 365 42.88 -43.79 3.86
N ALA A 366 43.27 -44.08 5.09
CA ALA A 366 43.39 -43.14 6.20
C ALA A 366 44.60 -42.21 5.99
N VAL A 367 44.44 -40.95 6.35
CA VAL A 367 45.52 -40.10 6.88
C VAL A 367 44.97 -39.45 8.15
N ALA A 368 45.49 -39.90 9.29
CA ALA A 368 45.25 -39.30 10.59
C ALA A 368 46.21 -38.12 10.78
N ILE A 369 45.69 -36.96 11.19
CA ILE A 369 46.45 -35.97 11.96
C ILE A 369 45.60 -35.54 13.15
N ASN A 370 46.23 -35.72 14.30
CA ASN A 370 45.84 -35.46 15.68
C ASN A 370 45.04 -34.17 15.96
N ASP A 371 43.98 -34.37 16.74
CA ASP A 371 43.85 -33.91 18.13
C ASP A 371 43.76 -32.40 18.42
N ARG A 372 42.54 -32.02 18.86
CA ARG A 372 42.12 -30.95 19.78
C ARG A 372 40.99 -30.09 19.18
N MET A 373 39.76 -30.54 19.42
CA MET A 373 38.62 -29.63 19.48
C MET A 373 38.89 -28.62 20.61
N PRO A 374 38.92 -27.30 20.35
CA PRO A 374 38.73 -26.36 21.43
C PRO A 374 37.30 -26.53 21.94
N ASP A 375 37.15 -26.59 23.26
CA ASP A 375 35.88 -26.38 23.95
C ASP A 375 35.16 -25.18 23.33
N SER A 376 34.16 -25.43 22.51
CA SER A 376 33.22 -24.41 22.08
C SER A 376 32.13 -24.38 23.14
N THR A 377 32.44 -23.58 24.16
CA THR A 377 31.51 -22.64 24.80
C THR A 377 30.08 -22.77 24.28
N PHE A 378 29.21 -23.24 25.18
CA PHE A 378 27.77 -22.97 25.18
C PHE A 378 27.48 -21.69 24.40
N TYR A 379 26.92 -21.84 23.20
CA TYR A 379 26.10 -20.79 22.65
C TYR A 379 24.85 -20.78 23.52
N THR A 380 24.91 -20.00 24.61
CA THR A 380 23.71 -19.47 25.21
C THR A 380 23.03 -18.70 24.10
N GLU A 381 21.94 -19.24 23.57
CA GLU A 381 21.06 -18.47 22.70
C GLU A 381 20.82 -17.13 23.42
N PRO A 382 20.97 -15.98 22.73
CA PRO A 382 20.57 -14.73 23.35
C PRO A 382 19.10 -14.90 23.72
N ASP A 383 18.79 -14.73 25.01
CA ASP A 383 17.42 -14.62 25.50
C ASP A 383 16.68 -13.64 24.60
N PHE A 384 15.91 -14.15 23.64
CA PHE A 384 14.91 -13.37 22.94
C PHE A 384 13.82 -13.10 23.97
N LYS A 385 14.07 -12.15 24.88
CA LYS A 385 12.99 -11.41 25.51
C LYS A 385 12.22 -10.78 24.36
N THR A 386 11.10 -11.37 24.01
CA THR A 386 10.03 -10.69 23.29
C THR A 386 9.77 -9.39 24.06
N CYS A 387 10.31 -8.29 23.56
CA CYS A 387 10.03 -6.98 24.11
C CYS A 387 8.58 -6.72 23.71
N ALA A 388 7.64 -6.98 24.63
CA ALA A 388 6.25 -6.61 24.42
C ALA A 388 6.22 -5.12 24.08
N LEU A 389 5.48 -4.76 23.03
CA LEU A 389 5.38 -3.38 22.58
C LEU A 389 4.72 -2.56 23.69
N ASP A 390 5.50 -1.74 24.40
CA ASP A 390 5.02 -0.87 25.46
C ASP A 390 4.50 0.44 24.85
N LEU A 391 3.23 0.43 24.46
CA LEU A 391 2.55 1.60 23.88
C LEU A 391 2.60 2.83 24.80
N MET A 392 2.66 2.63 26.12
CA MET A 392 2.74 3.73 27.10
C MET A 392 4.12 4.39 27.10
N ALA A 393 5.18 3.60 26.89
CA ALA A 393 6.54 4.10 26.70
C ALA A 393 6.69 4.79 25.33
N GLU A 394 6.13 4.20 24.27
CA GLU A 394 6.15 4.75 22.91
C GLU A 394 5.42 6.10 22.84
N ALA A 395 4.29 6.27 23.53
CA ALA A 395 3.59 7.56 23.60
C ALA A 395 4.47 8.68 24.17
N ARG A 396 5.31 8.36 25.17
CA ARG A 396 6.27 9.29 25.75
C ARG A 396 7.36 9.66 24.77
N GLU A 397 7.90 8.68 24.05
CA GLU A 397 8.93 8.92 23.03
C GLU A 397 8.39 9.74 21.86
N TYR A 398 7.16 9.46 21.44
CA TYR A 398 6.45 10.20 20.41
C TYR A 398 6.36 11.70 20.75
N VAL A 399 5.79 12.07 21.90
CA VAL A 399 5.63 13.47 22.31
C VAL A 399 6.97 14.20 22.48
N LYS A 400 8.04 13.47 22.85
CA LYS A 400 9.40 14.03 22.87
C LYS A 400 9.96 14.31 21.47
N SER A 401 9.57 13.51 20.48
CA SER A 401 10.04 13.64 19.09
C SER A 401 9.27 14.68 18.27
N VAL A 402 8.06 15.05 18.69
CA VAL A 402 7.23 16.06 18.02
C VAL A 402 7.78 17.46 18.28
N ASP A 403 7.88 18.25 17.21
CA ASP A 403 8.20 19.68 17.26
C ASP A 403 6.93 20.45 17.65
N LEU A 404 6.89 20.94 18.89
CA LEU A 404 5.72 21.57 19.49
C LEU A 404 5.88 23.10 19.46
N GLY A 405 4.80 23.83 19.22
CA GLY A 405 4.79 25.30 19.34
C GLY A 405 5.02 25.77 20.79
N GLU A 406 5.43 27.03 20.99
CA GLU A 406 5.86 27.56 22.30
C GLU A 406 4.84 27.31 23.44
N SER A 407 3.54 27.39 23.17
CA SER A 407 2.48 27.15 24.15
C SER A 407 2.32 25.68 24.55
N LEU A 408 2.66 24.74 23.67
CA LEU A 408 2.54 23.29 23.88
C LEU A 408 3.82 22.67 24.43
N VAL A 409 4.98 23.29 24.20
CA VAL A 409 6.26 22.87 24.79
C VAL A 409 6.20 22.89 26.32
N LEU A 410 5.55 23.92 26.89
CA LEU A 410 5.37 24.04 28.34
C LEU A 410 4.42 22.98 28.94
N ARG A 411 3.60 22.34 28.09
CA ARG A 411 2.59 21.33 28.47
C ARG A 411 2.94 19.93 27.97
N ARG A 412 4.21 19.68 27.67
CA ARG A 412 4.67 18.43 27.07
C ARG A 412 4.34 17.20 27.94
N ASP A 413 4.46 17.33 29.25
CA ASP A 413 4.14 16.25 30.19
C ASP A 413 2.63 15.98 30.24
N ASP A 414 1.79 17.02 30.17
CA ASP A 414 0.33 16.88 30.05
C ASP A 414 -0.03 16.08 28.79
N LEU A 415 0.60 16.38 27.64
CA LEU A 415 0.37 15.68 26.38
C LEU A 415 0.74 14.20 26.45
N VAL A 416 1.84 13.86 27.14
CA VAL A 416 2.21 12.46 27.40
C VAL A 416 1.14 11.78 28.26
N GLN A 417 0.67 12.43 29.32
CA GLN A 417 -0.34 11.87 30.20
C GLN A 417 -1.68 11.66 29.51
N VAL A 418 -2.11 12.61 28.66
CA VAL A 418 -3.33 12.48 27.85
C VAL A 418 -3.21 11.25 26.93
N GLY A 419 -2.09 11.11 26.21
CA GLY A 419 -1.85 9.97 25.34
C GLY A 419 -1.85 8.63 26.10
N GLN A 420 -1.27 8.59 27.29
CA GLN A 420 -1.28 7.41 28.15
C GLN A 420 -2.69 7.07 28.67
N ARG A 421 -3.49 8.08 29.06
CA ARG A 421 -4.89 7.90 29.47
C ARG A 421 -5.75 7.33 28.34
N MET A 422 -5.54 7.80 27.11
CA MET A 422 -6.24 7.28 25.93
C MET A 422 -5.91 5.81 25.66
N ILE A 423 -4.63 5.44 25.75
CA ILE A 423 -4.19 4.04 25.58
C ILE A 423 -4.78 3.17 26.69
N GLN A 424 -4.74 3.62 27.95
CA GLN A 424 -5.30 2.87 29.07
C GLN A 424 -6.82 2.66 28.92
N THR A 425 -7.55 3.70 28.52
CA THR A 425 -8.99 3.61 28.31
C THR A 425 -9.34 2.66 27.16
N SER A 426 -8.49 2.63 26.12
CA SER A 426 -8.64 1.68 25.00
C SER A 426 -8.47 0.23 25.45
N TYR A 427 -7.57 -0.04 26.40
CA TYR A 427 -7.44 -1.36 27.03
C TYR A 427 -8.68 -1.71 27.86
N ASP A 428 -9.17 -0.76 28.66
CA ASP A 428 -10.32 -1.00 29.54
C ASP A 428 -11.63 -1.25 28.74
N ILE A 429 -11.78 -0.63 27.56
CA ILE A 429 -12.87 -0.90 26.61
C ILE A 429 -12.74 -2.29 25.99
N ALA A 430 -11.52 -2.74 25.65
CA ALA A 430 -11.32 -4.07 25.06
C ALA A 430 -11.73 -5.20 26.02
N ASP A 431 -11.55 -4.99 27.33
CA ASP A 431 -11.90 -5.95 28.37
C ASP A 431 -13.40 -5.95 28.75
N GLN A 432 -14.16 -4.91 28.35
CA GLN A 432 -15.58 -4.76 28.70
C GLN A 432 -16.44 -4.74 27.43
N TYR A 433 -17.37 -5.70 27.28
CA TYR A 433 -18.38 -5.71 26.21
C TYR A 433 -19.46 -4.61 26.42
N GLY A 434 -19.06 -3.34 26.41
CA GLY A 434 -19.93 -2.19 26.63
C GLY A 434 -19.55 -0.99 25.78
N GLU A 435 -20.57 -0.27 25.29
CA GLU A 435 -20.42 0.96 24.53
C GLU A 435 -20.22 2.12 25.53
N VAL A 436 -18.99 2.64 25.64
CA VAL A 436 -18.66 3.74 26.56
C VAL A 436 -18.65 5.04 25.78
N SER A 437 -19.57 5.97 26.11
CA SER A 437 -19.53 7.32 25.55
C SER A 437 -18.50 8.16 26.32
N LEU A 438 -17.42 8.56 25.66
CA LEU A 438 -16.30 9.29 26.27
C LEU A 438 -16.13 10.66 25.61
N GLY A 439 -16.15 11.74 26.40
CA GLY A 439 -15.89 13.11 25.94
C GLY A 439 -14.42 13.51 26.13
N TYR A 440 -13.90 14.38 25.26
CA TYR A 440 -12.48 14.78 25.31
C TYR A 440 -12.08 15.53 26.58
N GLU A 441 -13.01 16.26 27.20
CA GLU A 441 -12.79 17.00 28.45
C GLU A 441 -12.33 16.07 29.59
N GLN A 442 -12.84 14.85 29.62
CA GLN A 442 -12.49 13.84 30.61
C GLN A 442 -11.01 13.42 30.50
N PHE A 443 -10.43 13.47 29.31
CA PHE A 443 -9.01 13.17 29.12
C PHE A 443 -8.10 14.33 29.51
N LEU A 444 -8.63 15.55 29.62
CA LEU A 444 -7.90 16.76 30.03
C LEU A 444 -7.87 16.94 31.55
N GLU A 445 -8.81 16.36 32.29
CA GLU A 445 -8.86 16.42 33.75
C GLU A 445 -7.89 15.43 34.41
N ASP A 446 -6.98 15.92 35.26
CA ASP A 446 -5.97 15.09 35.96
C ASP A 446 -6.57 14.02 36.89
N SER A 447 -7.86 14.13 37.24
CA SER A 447 -8.57 13.20 38.12
C SER A 447 -9.28 12.04 37.41
N PHE A 448 -9.22 11.95 36.07
CA PHE A 448 -9.98 10.93 35.36
C PHE A 448 -9.40 9.52 35.56
N GLN A 449 -10.17 8.68 36.25
CA GLN A 449 -10.02 7.24 36.29
C GLN A 449 -11.27 6.62 35.69
N ALA A 450 -11.14 5.82 34.64
CA ALA A 450 -12.24 5.03 34.10
C ALA A 450 -12.84 4.19 35.24
N THR A 451 -14.11 4.41 35.57
CA THR A 451 -14.74 3.79 36.72
C THR A 451 -15.13 2.34 36.40
N SER A 452 -14.47 1.36 37.03
CA SER A 452 -15.09 0.61 38.14
C SER A 452 -14.10 -0.26 38.92
N SER A 453 -14.40 -0.38 40.21
CA SER A 453 -13.67 -0.99 41.32
C SER A 453 -13.05 -2.38 41.10
N LYS A 454 -11.76 -2.51 41.40
CA LYS A 454 -11.21 -3.44 42.40
C LYS A 454 -9.91 -2.87 42.97
N THR A 455 -9.96 -2.59 44.27
CA THR A 455 -8.87 -2.30 45.22
C THR A 455 -7.44 -2.23 44.68
N ALA A 456 -6.90 -1.02 44.71
CA ALA A 456 -5.47 -0.74 44.67
C ALA A 456 -4.76 -1.25 45.94
N THR A 457 -4.29 -2.50 45.89
CA THR A 457 -3.14 -3.01 46.67
C THR A 457 -2.62 -4.25 45.94
N ASP A 458 -1.98 -4.02 44.80
CA ASP A 458 -0.80 -4.75 44.33
C ASP A 458 -0.37 -4.08 43.01
N SER A 459 0.41 -3.00 43.15
CA SER A 459 1.09 -2.32 42.05
C SER A 459 2.28 -3.14 41.58
N THR A 460 1.99 -4.35 41.13
CA THR A 460 2.75 -5.11 40.14
C THR A 460 1.69 -5.82 39.32
N ARG A 461 1.09 -5.13 38.33
CA ARG A 461 0.40 -5.86 37.26
C ARG A 461 1.48 -6.75 36.67
N SER A 462 1.38 -8.03 37.01
CA SER A 462 2.21 -9.12 36.55
C SER A 462 2.60 -8.82 35.11
N SER A 463 3.91 -8.90 34.83
CA SER A 463 4.38 -9.25 33.50
C SER A 463 3.33 -10.12 32.85
N THR A 464 2.78 -9.71 31.70
CA THR A 464 2.01 -10.60 30.84
C THR A 464 2.83 -11.88 30.79
N ASN A 465 2.42 -12.89 31.53
CA ASN A 465 3.18 -14.13 31.65
C ASN A 465 2.93 -14.79 30.31
N VAL A 466 3.74 -14.42 29.33
CA VAL A 466 3.73 -14.99 27.99
C VAL A 466 3.86 -16.48 28.23
N PHE A 467 2.80 -17.22 27.91
CA PHE A 467 2.84 -18.66 28.01
C PHE A 467 3.88 -19.15 26.99
N VAL A 468 5.07 -19.46 27.48
CA VAL A 468 6.14 -20.00 26.65
C VAL A 468 5.79 -21.44 26.31
N ALA A 469 5.11 -21.63 25.17
CA ALA A 469 4.59 -22.90 24.69
C ALA A 469 5.66 -23.79 24.03
N GLU A 470 6.85 -23.94 24.62
CA GLU A 470 7.89 -24.83 24.07
C GLU A 470 7.47 -26.30 24.29
N PRO A 471 7.14 -27.06 23.22
CA PRO A 471 6.69 -28.44 23.37
C PRO A 471 7.82 -29.35 23.87
N ARG A 472 7.53 -30.20 24.85
CA ARG A 472 8.47 -31.15 25.46
C ARG A 472 8.18 -32.58 25.03
N SER A 473 6.92 -33.01 25.14
CA SER A 473 6.51 -34.36 24.76
C SER A 473 5.10 -34.36 24.16
N LEU A 474 4.85 -35.27 23.21
CA LEU A 474 3.53 -35.54 22.64
C LEU A 474 3.25 -37.03 22.76
N THR A 475 2.18 -37.37 23.49
CA THR A 475 1.66 -38.74 23.57
C THR A 475 0.33 -38.83 22.82
N ILE A 476 0.27 -39.70 21.82
CA ILE A 476 -0.91 -39.92 20.96
C ILE A 476 -1.40 -41.34 21.21
N THR A 477 -2.66 -41.50 21.61
CA THR A 477 -3.31 -42.79 21.85
C THR A 477 -4.59 -42.92 21.04
N ASN A 478 -4.68 -43.95 20.18
CA ASN A 478 -5.87 -44.29 19.38
C ASN A 478 -6.52 -43.11 18.61
N PHE A 479 -5.70 -42.22 18.05
CA PHE A 479 -6.13 -41.00 17.36
C PHE A 479 -5.87 -41.10 15.85
N LEU A 480 -6.90 -40.87 15.03
CA LEU A 480 -6.88 -41.00 13.56
C LEU A 480 -6.21 -42.32 13.12
N GLY A 481 -5.16 -42.29 12.32
CA GLY A 481 -4.44 -43.48 11.84
C GLY A 481 -3.59 -44.19 12.91
N VAL A 482 -3.40 -43.60 14.09
CA VAL A 482 -2.55 -44.15 15.16
C VAL A 482 -3.31 -45.21 15.95
N LYS A 483 -2.70 -46.41 16.06
CA LYS A 483 -3.16 -47.51 16.92
C LYS A 483 -2.23 -47.65 18.12
N ASN A 484 -2.79 -47.95 19.30
CA ASN A 484 -2.06 -48.00 20.57
C ASN A 484 -1.50 -46.62 20.93
N ILE A 485 -0.24 -46.55 21.38
CA ILE A 485 0.39 -45.35 21.92
C ILE A 485 1.63 -45.02 21.09
N ILE A 486 1.76 -43.76 20.68
CA ILE A 486 2.99 -43.16 20.15
C ILE A 486 3.42 -42.08 21.13
N ASN A 487 4.69 -42.04 21.48
CA ASN A 487 5.30 -40.97 22.27
C ASN A 487 6.42 -40.33 21.46
N ILE A 488 6.38 -39.01 21.33
CA ILE A 488 7.37 -38.19 20.63
C ILE A 488 7.96 -37.22 21.64
N ASN A 489 9.26 -37.28 21.82
CA ASN A 489 10.03 -36.34 22.63
C ASN A 489 10.62 -35.26 21.72
N PHE A 490 10.14 -34.02 21.85
CA PHE A 490 10.57 -32.93 20.97
C PHE A 490 12.04 -32.55 21.10
N ARG A 491 12.74 -32.95 22.18
CA ARG A 491 14.19 -32.69 22.30
C ARG A 491 15.05 -33.82 21.77
N GLN A 492 14.58 -35.06 21.84
CA GLN A 492 15.33 -36.25 21.44
C GLN A 492 15.01 -36.68 20.00
N ASP A 493 13.74 -36.63 19.61
CA ASP A 493 13.25 -37.11 18.33
C ASP A 493 13.19 -36.01 17.26
N LEU A 494 13.16 -34.73 17.67
CA LEU A 494 13.04 -33.55 16.80
C LEU A 494 14.10 -32.50 17.16
N THR A 495 15.34 -32.71 16.71
CA THR A 495 16.45 -31.77 17.05
C THR A 495 16.14 -30.33 16.61
N PRO A 496 16.54 -29.31 17.40
CA PRO A 496 16.38 -27.90 17.02
C PRO A 496 16.92 -27.62 15.62
N GLY A 497 16.12 -26.95 14.79
CA GLY A 497 16.43 -26.71 13.38
C GLY A 497 15.41 -27.33 12.44
N LEU A 498 15.84 -27.64 11.22
CA LEU A 498 14.96 -28.18 10.19
C LEU A 498 14.84 -29.70 10.34
N THR A 499 13.65 -30.19 10.73
CA THR A 499 13.36 -31.62 10.83
C THR A 499 12.38 -32.05 9.74
N PHE A 500 12.74 -33.09 8.98
CA PHE A 500 11.87 -33.69 7.97
C PHE A 500 11.20 -34.96 8.50
N LEU A 501 9.86 -34.99 8.50
CA LEU A 501 9.11 -36.23 8.72
C LEU A 501 8.91 -36.95 7.37
N VAL A 502 9.61 -38.07 7.15
CA VAL A 502 9.61 -38.84 5.90
C VAL A 502 8.85 -40.16 6.07
N GLY A 503 8.12 -40.57 5.04
CA GLY A 503 7.40 -41.85 4.99
C GLY A 503 6.43 -41.87 3.81
N ASP A 504 5.81 -43.02 3.53
CA ASP A 504 4.86 -43.18 2.42
C ASP A 504 3.58 -42.34 2.60
N ASN A 505 2.90 -41.99 1.51
CA ASN A 505 1.58 -41.34 1.61
C ASN A 505 0.61 -42.25 2.39
N GLY A 506 -0.07 -41.69 3.38
CA GLY A 506 -0.91 -42.46 4.31
C GLY A 506 -0.20 -43.05 5.53
N SER A 507 1.13 -42.89 5.66
CA SER A 507 1.90 -43.40 6.81
C SER A 507 1.63 -42.67 8.15
N GLY A 508 0.78 -41.65 8.15
CA GLY A 508 0.41 -40.91 9.35
C GLY A 508 1.27 -39.68 9.66
N LYS A 509 2.13 -39.20 8.75
CA LYS A 509 2.93 -37.97 8.93
C LYS A 509 2.11 -36.76 9.40
N SER A 510 1.00 -36.47 8.70
CA SER A 510 0.11 -35.36 9.05
C SER A 510 -0.62 -35.57 10.38
N THR A 511 -0.74 -36.82 10.85
CA THR A 511 -1.42 -37.16 12.11
C THR A 511 -0.71 -36.57 13.33
N VAL A 512 0.61 -36.41 13.28
CA VAL A 512 1.38 -35.77 14.36
C VAL A 512 0.95 -34.32 14.54
N MET A 513 0.91 -33.55 13.44
CA MET A 513 0.46 -32.15 13.46
C MET A 513 -1.00 -32.04 13.86
N GLU A 514 -1.85 -32.93 13.36
CA GLU A 514 -3.28 -33.00 13.71
C GLU A 514 -3.50 -33.27 15.20
N ALA A 515 -2.70 -34.13 15.81
CA ALA A 515 -2.78 -34.43 17.23
C ALA A 515 -2.42 -33.21 18.07
N ILE A 516 -1.38 -32.47 17.70
CA ILE A 516 -0.95 -31.24 18.39
C ILE A 516 -2.06 -30.17 18.35
N VAL A 517 -2.63 -29.93 17.16
CA VAL A 517 -3.70 -28.94 16.97
C VAL A 517 -4.98 -29.36 17.70
N TRP A 518 -5.39 -30.63 17.55
CA TRP A 518 -6.60 -31.13 18.20
C TRP A 518 -6.47 -31.13 19.73
N CYS A 519 -5.29 -31.45 20.27
CA CYS A 519 -5.06 -31.41 21.71
C CYS A 519 -5.32 -30.02 22.29
N GLN A 520 -4.76 -28.99 21.65
CA GLN A 520 -4.87 -27.59 22.10
C GLN A 520 -6.28 -27.02 21.87
N PHE A 521 -6.86 -27.23 20.68
CA PHE A 521 -8.06 -26.50 20.24
C PHE A 521 -9.34 -27.32 20.09
N GLY A 522 -9.23 -28.66 20.15
CA GLY A 522 -10.37 -29.57 19.93
C GLY A 522 -10.85 -29.65 18.48
N ARG A 523 -10.13 -29.02 17.54
CA ARG A 523 -10.41 -28.99 16.09
C ARG A 523 -9.22 -29.58 15.34
N CYS A 524 -9.48 -30.29 14.25
CA CYS A 524 -8.45 -30.78 13.33
C CYS A 524 -8.23 -29.79 12.20
N ILE A 525 -7.05 -29.81 11.59
CA ILE A 525 -6.64 -28.95 10.48
C ILE A 525 -7.50 -29.23 9.24
N ARG A 526 -7.73 -30.52 8.93
CA ARG A 526 -8.53 -30.92 7.77
C ARG A 526 -10.02 -30.63 7.97
N ALA A 527 -10.66 -30.12 6.93
CA ALA A 527 -12.11 -29.91 6.92
C ALA A 527 -12.89 -31.23 6.79
N GLY A 528 -14.15 -31.23 7.25
CA GLY A 528 -15.08 -32.35 7.02
C GLY A 528 -15.03 -33.53 8.01
N LEU A 529 -14.16 -33.48 9.03
CA LEU A 529 -14.17 -34.46 10.13
C LEU A 529 -15.30 -34.15 11.13
N GLY A 530 -16.15 -35.14 11.38
CA GLY A 530 -17.07 -35.14 12.52
C GLY A 530 -16.33 -35.24 13.85
N VAL A 531 -16.99 -34.82 14.93
CA VAL A 531 -16.38 -34.76 16.28
C VAL A 531 -15.91 -36.14 16.81
N ASN A 532 -16.43 -37.24 16.24
CA ASN A 532 -16.04 -38.61 16.61
C ASN A 532 -14.99 -39.23 15.68
N ASP A 533 -14.71 -38.61 14.53
CA ASP A 533 -13.85 -39.18 13.47
C ASP A 533 -12.36 -39.07 13.83
N VAL A 534 -12.06 -38.38 14.93
CA VAL A 534 -10.73 -38.33 15.53
C VAL A 534 -10.34 -39.65 16.22
N VAL A 535 -11.32 -40.50 16.54
CA VAL A 535 -11.08 -41.80 17.18
C VAL A 535 -10.69 -42.81 16.11
N ASN A 536 -9.61 -43.56 16.33
CA ASN A 536 -9.16 -44.58 15.38
C ASN A 536 -10.28 -45.58 15.05
N ASP A 537 -10.58 -45.75 13.76
CA ASP A 537 -11.70 -46.58 13.28
C ASP A 537 -11.60 -48.06 13.67
N SER A 538 -10.38 -48.58 13.83
CA SER A 538 -10.18 -49.98 14.24
C SER A 538 -10.36 -50.19 15.74
N THR A 539 -9.95 -49.23 16.58
CA THR A 539 -10.05 -49.36 18.04
C THR A 539 -11.41 -48.87 18.55
N GLY A 540 -11.94 -47.78 18.01
CA GLY A 540 -13.27 -47.23 18.27
C GLY A 540 -13.50 -46.58 19.64
N LYS A 541 -12.49 -46.57 20.53
CA LYS A 541 -12.55 -46.06 21.92
C LYS A 541 -11.18 -45.65 22.46
N ASP A 542 -11.16 -45.04 23.63
CA ASP A 542 -9.95 -44.69 24.39
C ASP A 542 -8.96 -43.82 23.60
N CYS A 543 -9.50 -42.82 22.89
CA CYS A 543 -8.69 -41.81 22.21
C CYS A 543 -8.23 -40.76 23.21
N CYS A 544 -6.93 -40.49 23.22
CA CYS A 544 -6.29 -39.52 24.10
C CYS A 544 -5.09 -38.90 23.40
N VAL A 545 -4.97 -37.58 23.46
CA VAL A 545 -3.74 -36.87 23.08
C VAL A 545 -3.31 -36.01 24.26
N ARG A 546 -2.03 -36.13 24.64
CA ARG A 546 -1.39 -35.34 25.70
C ARG A 546 -0.20 -34.60 25.13
N LEU A 547 -0.19 -33.28 25.30
CA LEU A 547 0.91 -32.39 24.93
C LEU A 547 1.48 -31.75 26.20
N GLU A 548 2.77 -31.92 26.43
CA GLU A 548 3.48 -31.35 27.58
C GLU A 548 4.44 -30.25 27.11
N PHE A 549 4.56 -29.19 27.92
CA PHE A 549 5.39 -28.03 27.64
C PHE A 549 6.58 -27.94 28.62
N SER A 550 7.65 -27.23 28.24
CA SER A 550 8.85 -27.09 29.08
C SER A 550 8.58 -26.31 30.38
N ASN A 551 7.61 -25.39 30.36
CA ASN A 551 7.15 -24.62 31.51
C ASN A 551 6.36 -25.44 32.56
N GLY A 552 6.19 -26.75 32.34
CA GLY A 552 5.51 -27.66 33.27
C GLY A 552 4.01 -27.79 33.06
N TYR A 553 3.40 -27.02 32.17
CA TYR A 553 2.01 -27.22 31.76
C TYR A 553 1.88 -28.45 30.86
N SER A 554 0.71 -29.07 30.91
CA SER A 554 0.29 -30.11 29.97
C SER A 554 -1.19 -29.98 29.67
N ILE A 555 -1.57 -30.26 28.43
CA ILE A 555 -2.96 -30.34 27.98
C ILE A 555 -3.21 -31.78 27.57
N THR A 556 -4.26 -32.40 28.12
CA THR A 556 -4.69 -33.73 27.73
C THR A 556 -6.14 -33.70 27.28
N ARG A 557 -6.41 -34.15 26.06
CA ARG A 557 -7.75 -34.19 25.49
C ARG A 557 -8.19 -35.62 25.22
N TYR A 558 -9.37 -35.96 25.70
CA TYR A 558 -9.97 -37.28 25.64
C TYR A 558 -11.18 -37.31 24.70
N ARG A 559 -11.37 -38.45 24.02
CA ARG A 559 -12.58 -38.73 23.24
C ARG A 559 -12.96 -40.20 23.35
N LYS A 560 -14.24 -40.49 23.64
CA LYS A 560 -14.75 -41.86 23.89
C LYS A 560 -13.86 -42.65 24.86
N HIS A 561 -13.29 -41.97 25.85
CA HIS A 561 -12.37 -42.57 26.80
C HIS A 561 -13.15 -43.21 27.96
N LYS A 562 -12.75 -44.40 28.40
CA LYS A 562 -13.50 -45.19 29.40
C LYS A 562 -13.73 -44.45 30.73
N ILE A 563 -12.72 -43.71 31.19
CA ILE A 563 -12.75 -42.99 32.49
C ILE A 563 -13.15 -41.53 32.28
N HIS A 564 -12.39 -40.80 31.47
CA HIS A 564 -12.57 -39.36 31.25
C HIS A 564 -13.61 -38.97 30.19
N GLY A 565 -14.26 -39.91 29.49
CA GLY A 565 -15.28 -39.61 28.49
C GLY A 565 -14.76 -38.68 27.37
N ASN A 566 -15.37 -37.50 27.26
CA ASN A 566 -15.01 -36.42 26.32
C ASN A 566 -14.57 -35.17 27.10
N ARG A 567 -13.48 -35.28 27.86
CA ARG A 567 -12.94 -34.22 28.73
C ARG A 567 -11.66 -33.62 28.14
N VAL A 568 -11.35 -32.37 28.48
CA VAL A 568 -10.02 -31.78 28.33
C VAL A 568 -9.50 -31.39 29.71
N VAL A 569 -8.24 -31.69 29.99
CA VAL A 569 -7.60 -31.46 31.30
C VAL A 569 -6.33 -30.67 31.09
N VAL A 570 -6.19 -29.56 31.80
CA VAL A 570 -4.92 -28.81 31.90
C VAL A 570 -4.28 -29.15 33.24
N SER A 571 -2.98 -29.46 33.24
CA SER A 571 -2.23 -29.75 34.48
C SER A 571 -0.94 -28.95 34.52
N LEU A 572 -0.57 -28.46 35.70
CA LEU A 572 0.71 -27.81 35.97
C LEU A 572 1.54 -28.69 36.90
N HIS A 573 2.71 -29.12 36.45
CA HIS A 573 3.58 -30.06 37.17
C HIS A 573 2.86 -31.33 37.64
N GLY A 574 1.90 -31.81 36.84
CA GLY A 574 1.09 -33.00 37.13
C GLY A 574 -0.15 -32.76 37.98
N ASN A 575 -0.37 -31.55 38.50
CA ASN A 575 -1.58 -31.19 39.25
C ASN A 575 -2.64 -30.60 38.31
N GLU A 576 -3.86 -31.18 38.29
CA GLU A 576 -4.98 -30.66 37.50
C GLU A 576 -5.34 -29.22 37.91
N GLN A 577 -5.48 -28.34 36.93
CA GLN A 577 -5.88 -26.95 37.09
C GLN A 577 -7.39 -26.84 36.89
N THR A 578 -8.14 -27.25 37.91
CA THR A 578 -9.62 -27.32 37.85
C THR A 578 -10.28 -25.95 37.60
N GLN A 579 -9.58 -24.85 37.87
CA GLN A 579 -10.06 -23.49 37.60
C GLN A 579 -10.18 -23.17 36.09
N LEU A 580 -9.49 -23.91 35.22
CA LEU A 580 -9.59 -23.79 33.77
C LEU A 580 -10.70 -24.67 33.17
N GLU A 581 -11.33 -25.53 33.98
CA GLU A 581 -12.40 -26.41 33.58
C GLU A 581 -13.76 -25.82 33.99
N HIS A 582 -14.60 -25.57 32.99
CA HIS A 582 -15.92 -24.96 33.16
C HIS A 582 -17.04 -25.93 32.76
N ALA A 583 -18.28 -25.64 33.17
CA ALA A 583 -19.43 -26.50 32.88
C ALA A 583 -19.68 -26.70 31.36
N GLU A 584 -19.34 -25.71 30.54
CA GLU A 584 -19.43 -25.79 29.09
C GLU A 584 -18.06 -26.00 28.45
N MET A 585 -18.00 -26.86 27.43
CA MET A 585 -16.77 -27.13 26.69
C MET A 585 -16.26 -25.89 25.93
N ARG A 586 -17.17 -25.00 25.51
CA ARG A 586 -16.82 -23.76 24.81
C ARG A 586 -16.10 -22.77 25.74
N THR A 587 -16.58 -22.59 26.97
CA THR A 587 -15.94 -21.70 27.95
C THR A 587 -14.61 -22.27 28.43
N THR A 588 -14.54 -23.59 28.62
CA THR A 588 -13.27 -24.30 28.88
C THR A 588 -12.25 -24.06 27.75
N GLN A 589 -12.68 -24.13 26.48
CA GLN A 589 -11.79 -23.84 25.35
C GLN A 589 -11.35 -22.38 25.32
N ALA A 590 -12.22 -21.43 25.68
CA ALA A 590 -11.86 -20.02 25.75
C ALA A 590 -10.76 -19.76 26.80
N ALA A 591 -10.89 -20.36 27.99
CA ALA A 591 -9.86 -20.29 29.03
C ALA A 591 -8.53 -20.91 28.59
N ILE A 592 -8.56 -22.01 27.82
CA ILE A 592 -7.35 -22.61 27.23
C ILE A 592 -6.73 -21.68 26.18
N ASN A 593 -7.53 -21.04 25.32
CA ASN A 593 -7.02 -20.10 24.32
C ASN A 593 -6.38 -18.87 24.98
N GLU A 594 -6.98 -18.37 26.06
CA GLU A 594 -6.43 -17.28 26.88
C GLU A 594 -5.10 -17.69 27.52
N LEU A 595 -5.03 -18.90 28.10
CA LEU A 595 -3.78 -19.46 28.62
C LEU A 595 -2.70 -19.56 27.54
N LEU A 596 -3.03 -20.04 26.35
CA LEU A 596 -2.09 -20.19 25.23
C LEU A 596 -1.73 -18.85 24.56
N GLY A 597 -2.50 -17.79 24.80
CA GLY A 597 -2.36 -16.49 24.13
C GLY A 597 -2.69 -16.52 22.64
N THR A 598 -3.39 -17.55 22.15
CA THR A 598 -3.75 -17.69 20.74
C THR A 598 -4.98 -18.56 20.55
N ASP A 599 -5.72 -18.33 19.46
CA ASP A 599 -6.87 -19.15 19.07
C ASP A 599 -6.54 -20.09 17.91
N TYR A 600 -7.48 -20.98 17.60
CA TYR A 600 -7.32 -21.97 16.53
C TYR A 600 -7.03 -21.35 15.16
N GLU A 601 -7.76 -20.28 14.79
CA GLU A 601 -7.66 -19.69 13.47
C GLU A 601 -6.31 -18.99 13.28
N THR A 602 -5.82 -18.34 14.33
CA THR A 602 -4.50 -17.70 14.36
C THR A 602 -3.42 -18.77 14.29
N TYR A 603 -3.47 -19.79 15.14
CA TYR A 603 -2.47 -20.86 15.20
C TYR A 603 -2.30 -21.60 13.86
N VAL A 604 -3.40 -21.94 13.18
CA VAL A 604 -3.36 -22.66 11.88
C VAL A 604 -2.91 -21.75 10.72
N ARG A 605 -2.93 -20.42 10.89
CA ARG A 605 -2.42 -19.49 9.86
C ARG A 605 -0.97 -19.09 10.07
N THR A 606 -0.47 -19.15 11.31
CA THR A 606 0.88 -18.67 11.65
C THR A 606 1.86 -19.77 12.01
N VAL A 607 1.43 -20.82 12.72
CA VAL A 607 2.30 -21.90 13.20
C VAL A 607 2.25 -23.11 12.26
N VAL A 608 1.08 -23.41 11.68
CA VAL A 608 0.87 -24.58 10.82
C VAL A 608 0.67 -24.18 9.36
N LEU A 609 1.70 -24.33 8.54
CA LEU A 609 1.59 -24.12 7.09
C LEU A 609 1.18 -25.43 6.39
N SER A 610 -0.12 -25.69 6.32
CA SER A 610 -0.69 -26.78 5.51
C SER A 610 -0.93 -26.33 4.07
N ASP A 611 -1.13 -27.26 3.13
CA ASP A 611 -1.41 -26.92 1.71
C ASP A 611 -2.68 -26.06 1.57
N GLU A 612 -3.75 -26.38 2.32
CA GLU A 612 -4.99 -25.62 2.36
C GLU A 612 -4.86 -24.28 3.12
N SER A 613 -4.15 -24.25 4.27
CA SER A 613 -3.99 -23.02 5.07
C SER A 613 -2.96 -22.04 4.48
N ALA A 614 -1.90 -22.54 3.83
CA ALA A 614 -0.95 -21.71 3.10
C ALA A 614 -1.62 -21.09 1.87
N ALA A 615 -2.42 -21.86 1.11
CA ALA A 615 -3.22 -21.32 0.03
C ALA A 615 -4.20 -20.26 0.56
N SER A 616 -4.94 -20.54 1.65
CA SER A 616 -5.87 -19.59 2.27
C SER A 616 -5.20 -18.31 2.78
N PHE A 617 -4.00 -18.41 3.38
CA PHE A 617 -3.26 -17.23 3.81
C PHE A 617 -2.75 -16.43 2.61
N LEU A 618 -2.16 -17.10 1.62
CA LEU A 618 -1.66 -16.46 0.39
C LEU A 618 -2.79 -15.87 -0.48
N SER A 619 -3.98 -16.46 -0.46
CA SER A 619 -5.17 -16.01 -1.18
C SER A 619 -6.04 -15.04 -0.38
N SER A 620 -5.77 -14.83 0.91
CA SER A 620 -6.58 -13.93 1.75
C SER A 620 -6.35 -12.46 1.35
N THR A 621 -7.40 -11.66 1.54
CA THR A 621 -7.34 -10.24 1.17
C THR A 621 -6.24 -9.54 1.97
N PRO A 622 -5.67 -8.43 1.46
CA PRO A 622 -4.68 -7.65 2.21
C PRO A 622 -5.15 -7.32 3.62
N THR A 623 -6.44 -6.99 3.80
CA THR A 623 -7.06 -6.74 5.10
C THR A 623 -7.05 -7.98 6.00
N GLN A 624 -7.48 -9.14 5.50
CA GLN A 624 -7.50 -10.37 6.30
C GLN A 624 -6.09 -10.80 6.74
N ARG A 625 -5.09 -10.67 5.86
CA ARG A 625 -3.68 -10.94 6.23
C ARG A 625 -3.19 -9.97 7.28
N ARG A 626 -3.53 -8.68 7.13
CA ARG A 626 -3.19 -7.63 8.08
C ARG A 626 -3.74 -7.97 9.46
N ASN A 627 -5.03 -8.27 9.56
CA ASN A 627 -5.68 -8.61 10.82
C ASN A 627 -5.02 -9.82 11.50
N VAL A 628 -4.70 -10.89 10.76
CA VAL A 628 -4.02 -12.07 11.34
C VAL A 628 -2.65 -11.70 11.91
N ILE A 629 -1.88 -10.86 11.21
CA ILE A 629 -0.56 -10.39 11.67
C ILE A 629 -0.72 -9.46 12.87
N GLU A 630 -1.66 -8.52 12.83
CA GLU A 630 -1.94 -7.57 13.91
C GLU A 630 -2.40 -8.29 15.19
N THR A 631 -3.31 -9.26 15.10
CA THR A 631 -3.71 -10.11 16.24
C THR A 631 -2.52 -10.91 16.78
N SER A 632 -1.69 -11.48 15.91
CA SER A 632 -0.52 -12.28 16.35
C SER A 632 0.55 -11.43 17.03
N LEU A 633 0.65 -10.15 16.67
CA LEU A 633 1.56 -9.18 17.29
C LEU A 633 0.94 -8.47 18.51
N GLY A 634 -0.32 -8.77 18.86
CA GLY A 634 -1.04 -8.08 19.93
C GLY A 634 -1.37 -6.61 19.62
N LEU A 635 -1.41 -6.24 18.33
CA LEU A 635 -1.65 -4.87 17.86
C LEU A 635 -3.13 -4.53 17.68
N SER A 636 -4.05 -5.46 17.98
CA SER A 636 -5.50 -5.21 17.91
C SER A 636 -5.96 -4.06 18.82
N ILE A 637 -5.17 -3.71 19.84
CA ILE A 637 -5.41 -2.52 20.67
C ILE A 637 -5.35 -1.21 19.87
N LEU A 638 -4.61 -1.16 18.76
CA LEU A 638 -4.48 0.04 17.94
C LEU A 638 -5.80 0.41 17.26
N ASP A 639 -6.60 -0.58 16.88
CA ASP A 639 -7.95 -0.35 16.30
C ASP A 639 -8.88 0.30 17.34
N GLN A 640 -8.71 -0.05 18.61
CA GLN A 640 -9.50 0.47 19.73
C GLN A 640 -9.05 1.90 20.07
N CYS A 641 -7.75 2.15 20.05
CA CYS A 641 -7.19 3.50 20.12
C CYS A 641 -7.72 4.38 18.98
N GLU A 642 -7.87 3.84 17.75
CA GLU A 642 -8.44 4.56 16.61
C GLU A 642 -9.91 4.93 16.86
N GLU A 643 -10.73 4.01 17.36
CA GLU A 643 -12.14 4.29 17.65
C GLU A 643 -12.29 5.38 18.72
N VAL A 644 -11.53 5.28 19.82
CA VAL A 644 -11.50 6.31 20.87
C VAL A 644 -11.10 7.65 20.28
N MET A 645 -10.01 7.71 19.50
CA MET A 645 -9.57 8.94 18.85
C MET A 645 -10.63 9.52 17.90
N ARG A 646 -11.31 8.67 17.12
CA ARG A 646 -12.37 9.11 16.19
C ARG A 646 -13.56 9.70 16.94
N GLN A 647 -13.91 9.14 18.10
CA GLN A 647 -14.94 9.70 18.96
C GLN A 647 -14.54 11.07 19.50
N LEU A 648 -13.33 11.20 20.04
CA LEU A 648 -12.83 12.49 20.55
C LEU A 648 -12.77 13.56 19.46
N LEU A 649 -12.35 13.21 18.24
CA LEU A 649 -12.32 14.14 17.11
C LEU A 649 -13.72 14.61 16.68
N ARG A 650 -14.72 13.72 16.76
CA ARG A 650 -16.12 14.08 16.50
C ARG A 650 -16.60 15.09 17.54
N ASP A 651 -16.36 14.81 18.82
CA ASP A 651 -16.79 15.67 19.93
C ASP A 651 -16.15 17.07 19.85
N ILE A 652 -14.84 17.14 19.59
CA ILE A 652 -14.12 18.40 19.38
C ILE A 652 -14.69 19.15 18.15
N GLY A 653 -15.01 18.43 17.07
CA GLY A 653 -15.61 19.03 15.88
C GLY A 653 -16.97 19.66 16.15
N THR A 654 -17.83 19.00 16.94
CA THR A 654 -19.12 19.58 17.37
C THR A 654 -18.95 20.84 18.19
N ASP A 655 -17.97 20.89 19.09
CA ASP A 655 -17.71 22.09 19.91
C ASP A 655 -17.16 23.24 19.08
N ILE A 656 -16.27 22.95 18.12
CA ILE A 656 -15.77 23.96 17.17
C ILE A 656 -16.93 24.54 16.37
N ASP A 657 -17.80 23.71 15.81
CA ASP A 657 -18.97 24.15 15.06
C ASP A 657 -19.92 25.03 15.90
N GLU A 658 -20.07 24.72 17.19
CA GLU A 658 -20.89 25.53 18.11
C GLU A 658 -20.25 26.90 18.37
N VAL A 659 -18.94 26.92 18.64
CA VAL A 659 -18.19 28.16 18.86
C VAL A 659 -18.16 29.03 17.60
N GLU A 660 -17.97 28.45 16.41
CA GLU A 660 -17.98 29.17 15.14
C GLU A 660 -19.35 29.78 14.86
N LYS A 661 -20.44 29.04 15.09
CA LYS A 661 -21.81 29.59 14.98
C LYS A 661 -22.04 30.74 15.97
N GLY A 662 -21.53 30.62 17.20
CA GLY A 662 -21.57 31.67 18.20
C GLY A 662 -20.81 32.93 17.76
N LEU A 663 -19.61 32.75 17.21
CA LEU A 663 -18.78 33.82 16.69
C LEU A 663 -19.44 34.51 15.49
N GLU A 664 -19.98 33.76 14.53
CA GLU A 664 -20.75 34.32 13.41
C GLU A 664 -21.94 35.14 13.90
N GLY A 665 -22.69 34.63 14.89
CA GLY A 665 -23.80 35.33 15.52
C GLY A 665 -23.37 36.66 16.17
N ALA A 666 -22.24 36.64 16.89
CA ALA A 666 -21.67 37.84 17.51
C ALA A 666 -21.19 38.86 16.46
N VAL A 667 -20.52 38.41 15.39
CA VAL A 667 -20.06 39.27 14.29
C VAL A 667 -21.24 39.92 13.57
N ARG A 668 -22.30 39.16 13.24
CA ARG A 668 -23.54 39.71 12.65
C ARG A 668 -24.19 40.75 13.55
N THR A 669 -24.19 40.51 14.86
CA THR A 669 -24.71 41.46 15.85
C THR A 669 -23.87 42.74 15.87
N MET A 670 -22.54 42.62 15.83
CA MET A 670 -21.62 43.76 15.78
C MET A 670 -21.75 44.57 14.49
N GLU A 671 -21.93 43.93 13.34
CA GLU A 671 -22.19 44.62 12.07
C GLU A 671 -23.53 45.37 12.08
N TYR A 672 -24.58 44.75 12.63
CA TYR A 672 -25.89 45.37 12.77
C TYR A 672 -25.84 46.59 13.71
N THR A 673 -25.19 46.48 14.87
CA THR A 673 -25.06 47.59 15.80
C THR A 673 -24.22 48.72 15.21
N LYS A 674 -23.15 48.40 14.47
CA LYS A 674 -22.34 49.40 13.75
C LYS A 674 -23.17 50.17 12.71
N ARG A 675 -23.91 49.48 11.84
CA ARG A 675 -24.79 50.14 10.85
C ARG A 675 -25.84 51.03 11.52
N ARG A 676 -26.46 50.54 12.58
CA ARG A 676 -27.45 51.32 13.34
C ARG A 676 -26.82 52.57 13.97
N LEU A 677 -25.57 52.48 14.42
CA LEU A 677 -24.82 53.63 14.94
C LEU A 677 -24.47 54.63 13.83
N GLU A 678 -24.14 54.16 12.63
CA GLU A 678 -23.92 55.02 11.45
C GLU A 678 -25.22 55.75 11.05
N ASP A 679 -26.36 55.06 11.02
CA ASP A 679 -27.67 55.68 10.73
C ASP A 679 -28.06 56.72 11.80
N LEU A 680 -27.82 56.41 13.08
CA LEU A 680 -28.05 57.32 14.21
C LEU A 680 -27.15 58.55 14.16
N THR A 681 -25.87 58.39 13.79
CA THR A 681 -24.96 59.54 13.65
C THR A 681 -25.33 60.40 12.44
N HIS A 682 -25.76 59.81 11.33
CA HIS A 682 -26.23 60.56 10.17
C HIS A 682 -27.51 61.36 10.47
N THR A 683 -28.49 60.72 11.13
CA THR A 683 -29.72 61.40 11.56
C THR A 683 -29.46 62.50 12.58
N HIS A 684 -28.54 62.28 13.54
CA HIS A 684 -28.12 63.33 14.47
C HIS A 684 -27.50 64.52 13.75
N ALA A 685 -26.57 64.29 12.82
CA ALA A 685 -25.93 65.36 12.05
C ALA A 685 -26.94 66.13 11.18
N HIS A 686 -27.93 65.44 10.59
CA HIS A 686 -29.01 66.08 9.85
C HIS A 686 -29.87 66.98 10.75
N LEU A 687 -30.28 66.47 11.91
CA LEU A 687 -31.08 67.23 12.88
C LEU A 687 -30.31 68.43 13.43
N GLU A 688 -29.01 68.30 13.70
CA GLU A 688 -28.15 69.42 14.10
C GLU A 688 -28.04 70.48 13.00
N ALA A 689 -27.88 70.06 11.73
CA ALA A 689 -27.84 70.99 10.61
C ALA A 689 -29.17 71.75 10.43
N GLU A 690 -30.30 71.06 10.57
CA GLU A 690 -31.63 71.69 10.56
C GLU A 690 -31.81 72.66 11.74
N ALA A 691 -31.45 72.24 12.95
CA ALA A 691 -31.51 73.10 14.13
C ALA A 691 -30.66 74.37 13.94
N ASN A 692 -29.42 74.24 13.46
CA ASN A 692 -28.55 75.38 13.17
C ASN A 692 -29.13 76.31 12.08
N LYS A 693 -29.70 75.73 11.01
CA LYS A 693 -30.34 76.51 9.94
C LYS A 693 -31.56 77.28 10.46
N THR A 694 -32.39 76.65 11.28
CA THR A 694 -33.55 77.31 11.90
C THR A 694 -33.13 78.39 12.88
N SER A 695 -32.08 78.17 13.67
CA SER A 695 -31.50 79.18 14.57
C SER A 695 -31.02 80.41 13.80
N LEU A 696 -30.26 80.22 12.72
CA LEU A 696 -29.78 81.32 11.87
C LEU A 696 -30.92 82.08 11.19
N ALA A 697 -31.94 81.36 10.70
CA ALA A 697 -33.12 81.99 10.11
C ALA A 697 -33.89 82.83 11.15
N LEU A 698 -33.97 82.34 12.38
CA LEU A 698 -34.60 83.06 13.49
C LEU A 698 -33.81 84.31 13.87
N GLU A 699 -32.47 84.22 13.98
CA GLU A 699 -31.60 85.37 14.24
C GLU A 699 -31.75 86.45 13.14
N ALA A 700 -31.77 86.03 11.87
CA ALA A 700 -31.99 86.94 10.74
C ALA A 700 -33.37 87.62 10.80
N ALA A 701 -34.42 86.89 11.17
CA ALA A 701 -35.76 87.43 11.35
C ALA A 701 -35.81 88.47 12.50
N ILE A 702 -35.12 88.20 13.61
CA ILE A 702 -35.00 89.14 14.74
C ILE A 702 -34.27 90.42 14.31
N GLN A 703 -33.16 90.31 13.55
CA GLN A 703 -32.44 91.47 13.04
C GLN A 703 -33.27 92.29 12.05
N HIS A 704 -33.98 91.63 11.14
CA HIS A 704 -34.88 92.29 10.20
C HIS A 704 -36.01 93.01 10.92
N HIS A 705 -36.58 92.40 11.96
CA HIS A 705 -37.59 93.03 12.81
C HIS A 705 -37.04 94.29 13.51
N ALA A 706 -35.84 94.20 14.10
CA ALA A 706 -35.19 95.34 14.74
C ALA A 706 -34.93 96.49 13.76
N ALA A 707 -34.52 96.19 12.52
CA ALA A 707 -34.33 97.19 11.47
C ALA A 707 -35.65 97.86 11.04
N LYS A 708 -36.72 97.09 10.84
CA LYS A 708 -38.05 97.64 10.48
C LYS A 708 -38.62 98.52 11.60
N LYS A 709 -38.39 98.14 12.87
CA LYS A 709 -38.76 98.96 14.03
C LYS A 709 -38.02 100.30 14.08
N ARG A 710 -36.71 100.32 13.73
CA ARG A 710 -35.94 101.58 13.60
C ARG A 710 -36.49 102.47 12.49
N LEU A 711 -36.78 101.92 11.31
CA LEU A 711 -37.40 102.66 10.20
C LEU A 711 -38.75 103.26 10.57
N TYR A 712 -39.58 102.53 11.32
CA TYR A 712 -40.86 103.05 11.83
C TYR A 712 -40.66 104.21 12.81
N GLN A 713 -39.69 104.11 13.73
CA GLN A 713 -39.34 105.18 14.66
C GLN A 713 -38.79 106.42 13.93
N GLU A 714 -37.97 106.24 12.89
CA GLU A 714 -37.46 107.32 12.03
C GLU A 714 -38.58 107.99 11.21
N HIS A 715 -39.57 107.22 10.72
CA HIS A 715 -40.73 107.79 10.04
C HIS A 715 -41.63 108.59 10.99
N GLN A 716 -41.83 108.12 12.23
CA GLN A 716 -42.56 108.87 13.26
C GLN A 716 -41.90 110.22 13.58
N THR A 717 -40.57 110.27 13.66
CA THR A 717 -39.85 111.53 13.93
C THR A 717 -39.87 112.47 12.73
N HIS A 718 -39.74 111.95 11.50
CA HIS A 718 -39.83 112.76 10.28
C HIS A 718 -41.23 113.35 10.02
N PHE A 719 -42.30 112.66 10.43
CA PHE A 719 -43.67 113.19 10.34
C PHE A 719 -43.89 114.39 11.27
N ARG A 720 -43.08 114.53 12.34
CA ARG A 720 -43.22 115.58 13.36
C ARG A 720 -42.72 116.97 12.92
N TYR A 721 -42.14 117.12 11.71
CA TYR A 721 -41.44 118.35 11.28
C TYR A 721 -41.75 118.88 9.85
N LYS A 722 -42.88 118.54 9.20
CA LYS A 722 -43.23 119.13 7.86
C LYS A 722 -44.53 119.97 7.88
N SER A 723 -44.48 121.12 7.19
CA SER A 723 -45.55 122.12 7.04
C SER A 723 -46.53 121.77 5.87
N PRO A 724 -47.73 122.38 5.84
CA PRO A 724 -48.93 121.75 5.29
C PRO A 724 -49.16 122.07 3.81
N GLN A 725 -48.48 121.38 2.92
CA GLN A 725 -49.01 121.11 1.58
C GLN A 725 -48.65 119.68 1.19
N ASN A 726 -49.65 118.81 1.30
CA ASN A 726 -49.69 117.38 0.98
C ASN A 726 -49.10 116.42 2.03
N VAL A 727 -49.74 116.52 3.19
CA VAL A 727 -49.84 115.54 4.29
C VAL A 727 -50.61 114.27 3.89
N VAL A 728 -51.33 114.27 2.76
CA VAL A 728 -52.28 113.19 2.40
C VAL A 728 -51.59 111.92 1.86
N ASP A 729 -50.59 112.05 0.99
CA ASP A 729 -49.86 110.87 0.45
C ASP A 729 -48.97 110.21 1.50
N SER A 730 -48.31 111.03 2.33
CA SER A 730 -47.53 110.55 3.48
C SER A 730 -48.41 109.90 4.55
N SER A 731 -49.65 110.34 4.74
CA SER A 731 -50.59 109.73 5.70
C SER A 731 -51.04 108.35 5.25
N ARG A 732 -51.23 108.12 3.94
CA ARG A 732 -51.52 106.78 3.39
C ARG A 732 -50.36 105.81 3.60
N GLN A 733 -49.12 106.26 3.34
CA GLN A 733 -47.93 105.45 3.62
C GLN A 733 -47.76 105.17 5.12
N PHE A 734 -48.03 106.15 5.99
CA PHE A 734 -47.93 105.97 7.44
C PHE A 734 -49.01 105.03 7.99
N LEU A 735 -50.26 105.13 7.51
CA LEU A 735 -51.34 104.20 7.87
C LEU A 735 -51.03 102.76 7.41
N GLY A 736 -50.49 102.57 6.20
CA GLY A 736 -50.03 101.26 5.73
C GLY A 736 -48.91 100.68 6.60
N LEU A 737 -47.96 101.50 7.01
CA LEU A 737 -46.91 101.09 7.96
C LEU A 737 -47.46 100.81 9.36
N GLN A 738 -48.53 101.48 9.79
CA GLN A 738 -49.15 101.28 11.10
C GLN A 738 -49.99 100.00 11.16
N GLU A 739 -50.73 99.68 10.09
CA GLU A 739 -51.42 98.38 9.95
C GLU A 739 -50.42 97.22 9.89
N GLU A 740 -49.32 97.36 9.13
CA GLU A 740 -48.26 96.35 9.11
C GLU A 740 -47.55 96.20 10.46
N ASN A 741 -47.36 97.29 11.21
CA ASN A 741 -46.73 97.23 12.54
C ASN A 741 -47.66 96.57 13.58
N LEU A 742 -48.96 96.83 13.51
CA LEU A 742 -49.95 96.18 14.39
C LEU A 742 -50.07 94.68 14.09
N ALA A 743 -50.07 94.30 12.80
CA ALA A 743 -50.02 92.89 12.39
C ALA A 743 -48.74 92.21 12.88
N LEU A 744 -47.62 92.93 12.90
CA LEU A 744 -46.34 92.43 13.42
C LEU A 744 -46.31 92.29 14.94
N GLU A 745 -46.90 93.22 15.70
CA GLU A 745 -47.02 93.10 17.16
C GLU A 745 -47.88 91.90 17.55
N LEU A 746 -48.96 91.64 16.80
CA LEU A 746 -49.77 90.44 16.99
C LEU A 746 -48.99 89.16 16.73
N ASN A 747 -48.18 89.12 15.66
CA ASN A 747 -47.33 87.96 15.36
C ASN A 747 -46.24 87.75 16.42
N MET A 748 -45.69 88.82 16.99
CA MET A 748 -44.68 88.72 18.06
C MET A 748 -45.31 88.28 19.39
N ALA A 749 -46.54 88.67 19.69
CA ALA A 749 -47.30 88.16 20.83
C ALA A 749 -47.64 86.66 20.69
N LEU A 750 -48.05 86.24 19.48
CA LEU A 750 -48.24 84.82 19.13
C LEU A 750 -46.93 84.02 19.27
N TYR A 751 -45.80 84.62 18.90
CA TYR A 751 -44.47 84.02 19.02
C TYR A 751 -44.04 83.79 20.47
N VAL A 752 -44.19 84.78 21.36
CA VAL A 752 -43.90 84.61 22.80
C VAL A 752 -44.76 83.49 23.39
N HIS A 753 -46.03 83.43 23.00
CA HIS A 753 -46.95 82.41 23.47
C HIS A 753 -46.58 80.99 22.97
N MET A 754 -46.13 80.85 21.72
CA MET A 754 -45.63 79.58 21.20
C MET A 754 -44.29 79.15 21.81
N SER A 755 -43.39 80.10 22.11
CA SER A 755 -42.11 79.81 22.77
C SER A 755 -42.30 79.32 24.21
N GLU A 756 -43.29 79.84 24.95
CA GLU A 756 -43.66 79.34 26.28
C GLU A 756 -44.28 77.93 26.24
N LEU A 757 -44.95 77.58 25.13
CA LEU A 757 -45.51 76.23 24.91
C LEU A 757 -44.42 75.19 24.60
N CYS A 758 -43.34 75.56 23.89
CA CYS A 758 -42.20 74.67 23.63
C CYS A 758 -41.22 74.53 24.82
N GLY A 759 -41.19 75.47 25.77
CA GLY A 759 -40.30 75.42 26.94
C GLY A 759 -40.73 74.46 28.08
N LYS A 760 -41.83 73.71 27.92
CA LYS A 760 -42.40 72.82 28.96
C LYS A 760 -42.19 71.32 28.73
N THR A 761 -41.14 70.93 28.04
CA THR A 761 -40.72 69.52 27.95
C THR A 761 -39.26 69.38 28.35
N GLU A 762 -38.97 69.50 29.64
CA GLU A 762 -37.80 68.80 30.21
C GLU A 762 -38.16 67.32 30.37
N PRO A 763 -37.38 66.38 29.84
CA PRO A 763 -37.43 65.02 30.33
C PRO A 763 -36.80 65.00 31.72
N GLN A 764 -37.60 64.63 32.73
CA GLN A 764 -37.08 64.16 34.01
C GLN A 764 -36.05 63.05 33.75
N LYS A 765 -34.88 63.18 34.41
CA LYS A 765 -33.84 62.14 34.53
C LYS A 765 -34.39 60.82 35.04
#